data_AF-A0A5M3MWJ3-F1
#
_entry.id   AF-A0A5M3MWJ3-F1
#
_cell.length_a   1.000
_cell.length_b   1.000
_cell.length_c   1.000
_cell.angle_alpha   90.00
_cell.angle_beta   90.00
_cell.angle_gamma   90.00
#
_symmetry.space_group_name_H-M   'P 1'
#
loop_
_entity.id
_entity.type
_entity.pdbx_description
1 polymer ?
#
loop_
_entity_poly.entity_id
_entity_poly.type
_entity_poly.pdbx_seq_one_letter_code
_entity_poly.pdbx_strand_id
1 'polypeptide(L)'
;MVESSLPKPSPDSASLVRRLAGASVTKAGLDNDQSEINRIIAEASKGSKFYENEKRKDKELSERIERILKQRDEVLQGANTRAIEKELDHTIEVLESQRDLSQYIVHVDMDAFFANVELLDDPSLAGKPFGVGGGVMSTASYEARKFGVRSGMPTFIAKKLCPDLIVVYSHYARYNEMSNKVMSIFRRYDPTMYAAGCDEGYLNITKYCREHNLSPDACVQEIRETVQKETQLTVSAGIAPNKMLAKICSDKKKPNGQFHLEFEPGVIKDFMKDLSIRKVPGVGRVNERLLEAIGIHTCGDIIQHRAALYLMDKQFGLNFLLNTHLGIASNVVQPITRDLRKSIGAERTFSPISDRYRIFAKLEDVCAELEKDMDSGGWTGKTVTLKFKLDTFQVFTRAKSFDRWVSSKKEDLFAIGKELLIPELPVTIRLIGLRVTKLKDLREKPSSGNGIKRFFESAPSSPRKRQRLDSDSVRNDPHARVLHQPMEDAMPGFHEEEDMPLSQAEIEDGEDLDSENVESPAQSIESSRRAPVSAPSRMATYKAPATGSSEKERDEFSSSTSRKPKSACRDEVEPTEGLTCPICQKMLATDNQGLNAHIDFCLSKSAIAEAQADPQPESPLRRPRSRTPVDTWWTQRRRRKT
;
A
#
# COMPACT_ATOMS: atom_id res chain seq x y z
N MET A 1 -43.98 -35.17 5.49
CA MET A 1 -43.33 -33.96 4.95
C MET A 1 -42.37 -33.49 6.02
N VAL A 2 -41.08 -33.79 5.85
CA VAL A 2 -40.03 -33.36 6.77
C VAL A 2 -39.47 -32.08 6.17
N GLU A 3 -39.86 -30.94 6.73
CA GLU A 3 -39.23 -29.66 6.41
C GLU A 3 -37.78 -29.72 6.88
N SER A 4 -36.87 -29.75 5.91
CA SER A 4 -35.44 -29.60 6.15
C SER A 4 -35.20 -28.20 6.72
N SER A 5 -34.98 -28.11 8.02
CA SER A 5 -34.45 -26.90 8.65
C SER A 5 -33.05 -26.65 8.10
N LEU A 6 -32.94 -25.76 7.12
CA LEU A 6 -31.66 -25.20 6.69
C LEU A 6 -30.94 -24.66 7.94
N PRO A 7 -29.64 -24.95 8.12
CA PRO A 7 -28.90 -24.44 9.26
C PRO A 7 -28.94 -22.91 9.23
N LYS A 8 -29.49 -22.29 10.28
CA LYS A 8 -29.40 -20.85 10.48
C LYS A 8 -27.91 -20.47 10.46
N PRO A 9 -27.46 -19.58 9.56
CA PRO A 9 -26.06 -19.18 9.53
C PRO A 9 -25.70 -18.59 10.90
N SER A 10 -24.58 -19.02 11.48
CA SER A 10 -24.03 -18.42 12.68
C SER A 10 -23.94 -16.90 12.48
N PRO A 11 -24.38 -16.06 13.44
CA PRO A 11 -24.18 -14.63 13.34
C PRO A 11 -22.67 -14.36 13.17
N ASP A 12 -22.33 -13.50 12.21
CA ASP A 12 -20.95 -13.07 12.02
C ASP A 12 -20.43 -12.45 13.32
N SER A 13 -19.17 -12.70 13.68
CA SER A 13 -18.59 -12.08 14.88
C SER A 13 -18.54 -10.56 14.72
N ALA A 14 -18.72 -9.83 15.82
CA ALA A 14 -18.60 -8.37 15.81
C ALA A 14 -17.24 -7.89 15.26
N SER A 15 -16.16 -8.66 15.51
CA SER A 15 -14.82 -8.39 14.96
C SER A 15 -14.78 -8.48 13.43
N LEU A 16 -15.41 -9.51 12.85
CA LEU A 16 -15.48 -9.69 11.40
C LEU A 16 -16.29 -8.58 10.74
N VAL A 17 -17.43 -8.20 11.33
CA VAL A 17 -18.24 -7.09 10.83
C VAL A 17 -17.44 -5.78 10.84
N ARG A 18 -16.73 -5.46 11.94
CA ARG A 18 -15.83 -4.30 12.03
C ARG A 18 -14.72 -4.36 10.98
N ARG A 19 -14.19 -5.55 10.71
CA ARG A 19 -13.15 -5.74 9.70
C ARG A 19 -13.65 -5.49 8.27
N LEU A 20 -14.85 -5.97 7.95
CA LEU A 20 -15.50 -5.82 6.65
C LEU A 20 -15.92 -4.36 6.37
N ALA A 21 -16.21 -3.58 7.42
CA ALA A 21 -16.54 -2.15 7.31
C ALA A 21 -15.44 -1.29 6.65
N GLY A 22 -14.20 -1.79 6.62
CA GLY A 22 -13.06 -1.16 5.96
C GLY A 22 -12.26 -0.20 6.86
N ALA A 23 -11.21 0.41 6.31
CA ALA A 23 -10.27 1.24 7.07
C ALA A 23 -10.78 2.67 7.36
N SER A 24 -11.73 3.16 6.56
CA SER A 24 -12.16 4.57 6.51
C SER A 24 -13.40 4.86 7.36
N VAL A 25 -13.68 4.07 8.39
CA VAL A 25 -14.89 4.16 9.23
C VAL A 25 -14.93 5.41 10.12
N THR A 26 -13.81 6.10 10.31
CA THR A 26 -13.70 7.32 11.13
C THR A 26 -13.63 8.61 10.28
N LYS A 27 -13.92 8.55 8.98
CA LYS A 27 -13.85 9.73 8.11
C LYS A 27 -14.92 10.77 8.50
N ALA A 28 -14.56 12.05 8.41
CA ALA A 28 -15.48 13.15 8.66
C ALA A 28 -16.69 13.12 7.72
N GLY A 29 -17.88 13.43 8.25
CA GLY A 29 -19.14 13.46 7.50
C GLY A 29 -19.86 12.12 7.40
N LEU A 30 -19.34 11.06 8.03
CA LEU A 30 -20.09 9.81 8.25
C LEU A 30 -21.06 9.97 9.42
N ASP A 31 -22.16 9.20 9.40
CA ASP A 31 -23.09 9.13 10.54
C ASP A 31 -22.42 8.50 11.78
N ASN A 32 -22.85 8.90 12.97
CA ASN A 32 -22.32 8.40 14.23
C ASN A 32 -22.69 6.93 14.47
N ASP A 33 -23.87 6.50 14.04
CA ASP A 33 -24.25 5.09 14.06
C ASP A 33 -23.96 4.44 12.71
N GLN A 34 -23.00 3.51 12.71
CA GLN A 34 -22.60 2.76 11.51
C GLN A 34 -23.11 1.31 11.55
N SER A 35 -23.95 0.95 12.53
CA SER A 35 -24.38 -0.44 12.77
C SER A 35 -25.10 -1.04 11.56
N GLU A 36 -26.12 -0.35 11.05
CA GLU A 36 -26.88 -0.81 9.88
C GLU A 36 -26.03 -0.78 8.60
N ILE A 37 -25.20 0.26 8.41
CA ILE A 37 -24.25 0.35 7.28
C ILE A 37 -23.32 -0.86 7.29
N ASN A 38 -22.75 -1.20 8.45
CA ASN A 38 -21.81 -2.32 8.58
C ASN A 38 -22.51 -3.67 8.36
N ARG A 39 -23.76 -3.80 8.78
CA ARG A 39 -24.60 -4.98 8.48
C ARG A 39 -24.82 -5.14 6.98
N ILE A 40 -25.23 -4.08 6.28
CA ILE A 40 -25.43 -4.11 4.82
C ILE A 40 -24.12 -4.49 4.10
N ILE A 41 -22.98 -3.94 4.53
CA ILE A 41 -21.66 -4.28 3.98
C ILE A 41 -21.35 -5.77 4.19
N ALA A 42 -21.56 -6.29 5.39
CA ALA A 42 -21.30 -7.69 5.71
C ALA A 42 -22.19 -8.62 4.89
N GLU A 43 -23.48 -8.32 4.81
CA GLU A 43 -24.47 -9.10 4.07
C GLU A 43 -24.20 -9.07 2.56
N ALA A 44 -23.83 -7.91 2.01
CA ALA A 44 -23.44 -7.76 0.61
C ALA A 44 -22.12 -8.46 0.27
N SER A 45 -21.26 -8.70 1.25
CA SER A 45 -19.96 -9.35 1.06
C SER A 45 -20.03 -10.88 1.21
N LYS A 46 -21.04 -11.38 1.91
CA LYS A 46 -21.17 -12.79 2.30
C LYS A 46 -21.12 -13.75 1.11
N GLY A 47 -20.39 -14.85 1.27
CA GLY A 47 -20.20 -15.87 0.22
C GLY A 47 -19.20 -15.48 -0.88
N SER A 48 -18.65 -14.27 -0.87
CA SER A 48 -17.57 -13.90 -1.80
C SER A 48 -16.21 -14.43 -1.35
N LYS A 49 -15.30 -14.66 -2.31
CA LYS A 49 -13.88 -14.97 -2.03
C LYS A 49 -13.18 -13.90 -1.18
N PHE A 50 -13.65 -12.64 -1.25
CA PHE A 50 -13.15 -11.55 -0.41
C PHE A 50 -13.55 -11.76 1.05
N TYR A 51 -14.83 -12.05 1.28
CA TYR A 51 -15.36 -12.28 2.62
C TYR A 51 -14.68 -13.47 3.30
N GLU A 52 -14.48 -14.58 2.59
CA GLU A 52 -13.76 -15.74 3.16
C GLU A 52 -12.32 -15.41 3.53
N ASN A 53 -11.63 -14.58 2.72
CA ASN A 53 -10.29 -14.12 3.05
C ASN A 53 -10.27 -13.16 4.27
N GLU A 54 -11.21 -12.24 4.37
CA GLU A 54 -11.32 -11.37 5.56
C GLU A 54 -11.69 -12.16 6.81
N LYS A 55 -12.55 -13.18 6.70
CA LYS A 55 -12.87 -14.11 7.77
C LYS A 55 -11.64 -14.89 8.24
N ARG A 56 -10.83 -15.41 7.31
CA ARG A 56 -9.55 -16.04 7.63
C ARG A 56 -8.62 -15.08 8.37
N LYS A 57 -8.44 -13.85 7.85
CA LYS A 57 -7.57 -12.85 8.50
C LYS A 57 -8.11 -12.39 9.86
N ASP A 58 -9.43 -12.35 10.05
CA ASP A 58 -10.04 -12.07 11.36
C ASP A 58 -9.75 -13.18 12.36
N LYS A 59 -9.86 -14.44 11.94
CA LYS A 59 -9.52 -15.61 12.75
C LYS A 59 -8.04 -15.59 13.15
N GLU A 60 -7.13 -15.39 12.20
CA GLU A 60 -5.67 -15.31 12.45
C GLU A 60 -5.33 -14.20 13.45
N LEU A 61 -5.98 -13.04 13.34
CA LEU A 61 -5.79 -11.95 14.30
C LEU A 61 -6.36 -12.31 15.68
N SER A 62 -7.47 -13.03 15.75
CA SER A 62 -8.06 -13.50 17.01
C SER A 62 -7.14 -14.49 17.72
N GLU A 63 -6.63 -15.50 17.00
CA GLU A 63 -5.65 -16.47 17.52
C GLU A 63 -4.35 -15.77 17.96
N ARG A 64 -3.92 -14.72 17.24
CA ARG A 64 -2.78 -13.89 17.66
C ARG A 64 -3.07 -13.14 18.97
N ILE A 65 -4.26 -12.56 19.09
CA ILE A 65 -4.67 -11.85 20.31
C ILE A 65 -4.65 -12.81 21.51
N GLU A 66 -5.17 -14.02 21.36
CA GLU A 66 -5.13 -15.05 22.42
C GLU A 66 -3.69 -15.35 22.86
N ARG A 67 -2.74 -15.49 21.92
CA ARG A 67 -1.32 -15.66 22.24
C ARG A 67 -0.73 -14.45 22.97
N ILE A 68 -1.08 -13.24 22.55
CA ILE A 68 -0.61 -11.99 23.17
C ILE A 68 -1.16 -11.87 24.60
N LEU A 69 -2.42 -12.21 24.83
CA LEU A 69 -3.02 -12.19 26.17
C LEU A 69 -2.35 -13.20 27.09
N LYS A 70 -2.12 -14.43 26.61
CA LYS A 70 -1.36 -15.43 27.36
C LYS A 70 0.05 -14.93 27.70
N GLN A 71 0.78 -14.40 26.71
CA GLN A 71 2.10 -13.83 26.93
C GLN A 71 2.08 -12.69 27.96
N ARG A 72 1.09 -11.78 27.87
CA ARG A 72 0.89 -10.69 28.84
C ARG A 72 0.72 -11.23 30.25
N ASP A 73 -0.15 -12.21 30.43
CA ASP A 73 -0.46 -12.76 31.74
C ASP A 73 0.76 -13.48 32.33
N GLU A 74 1.52 -14.22 31.51
CA GLU A 74 2.77 -14.87 31.89
C GLU A 74 3.86 -13.86 32.31
N VAL A 75 4.06 -12.77 31.56
CA VAL A 75 5.09 -11.77 31.92
C VAL A 75 4.69 -10.93 33.13
N LEU A 76 3.39 -10.73 33.36
CA LEU A 76 2.89 -10.05 34.55
C LEU A 76 2.97 -10.96 35.79
N GLN A 77 2.86 -12.28 35.62
CA GLN A 77 2.95 -13.24 36.70
C GLN A 77 4.38 -13.27 37.28
N GLY A 78 4.57 -12.63 38.43
CA GLY A 78 5.86 -12.55 39.13
C GLY A 78 6.66 -11.29 38.82
N ALA A 79 6.18 -10.41 37.94
CA ALA A 79 6.77 -9.09 37.77
C ALA A 79 6.43 -8.17 38.95
N ASN A 80 7.40 -7.40 39.42
CA ASN A 80 7.16 -6.32 40.36
C ASN A 80 6.62 -5.10 39.61
N THR A 81 5.32 -5.13 39.28
CA THR A 81 4.66 -4.08 38.49
C THR A 81 4.82 -2.69 39.11
N ARG A 82 4.74 -2.57 40.44
CA ARG A 82 4.93 -1.29 41.14
C ARG A 82 6.32 -0.70 40.95
N ALA A 83 7.35 -1.54 40.96
CA ALA A 83 8.72 -1.07 40.71
C ALA A 83 8.89 -0.59 39.26
N ILE A 84 8.35 -1.36 38.31
CA ILE A 84 8.35 -1.00 36.88
C ILE A 84 7.60 0.32 36.66
N GLU A 85 6.40 0.46 37.23
CA GLU A 85 5.60 1.68 37.13
C GLU A 85 6.35 2.90 37.66
N LYS A 86 7.01 2.78 38.82
CA LYS A 86 7.81 3.87 39.39
C LYS A 86 8.95 4.31 38.47
N GLU A 87 9.60 3.37 37.80
CA GLU A 87 10.68 3.64 36.84
C GLU A 87 10.14 4.29 35.56
N LEU A 88 8.99 3.81 35.07
CA LEU A 88 8.31 4.42 33.94
C LEU A 88 7.78 5.82 34.25
N ASP A 89 7.36 6.09 35.49
CA ASP A 89 6.95 7.43 35.93
C ASP A 89 8.12 8.41 35.80
N HIS A 90 9.34 8.01 36.19
CA HIS A 90 10.53 8.82 35.94
C HIS A 90 10.80 8.99 34.43
N THR A 91 10.56 7.95 33.61
CA THR A 91 10.74 8.04 32.16
C THR A 91 9.78 9.06 31.54
N ILE A 92 8.53 9.04 32.01
CA ILE A 92 7.49 10.00 31.63
C ILE A 92 7.89 11.43 32.02
N GLU A 93 8.44 11.63 33.22
CA GLU A 93 8.95 12.94 33.64
C GLU A 93 10.07 13.44 32.72
N VAL A 94 10.99 12.56 32.30
CA VAL A 94 12.06 12.95 31.38
C VAL A 94 11.51 13.30 30.01
N LEU A 95 10.59 12.49 29.46
CA LEU A 95 9.93 12.81 28.18
C LEU A 95 9.20 14.16 28.27
N GLU A 96 8.47 14.39 29.35
CA GLU A 96 7.76 15.65 29.60
C GLU A 96 8.73 16.85 29.67
N SER A 97 9.91 16.67 30.29
CA SER A 97 10.94 17.72 30.39
C SER A 97 11.52 18.13 29.03
N GLN A 98 11.41 17.27 28.01
CA GLN A 98 11.87 17.52 26.65
C GLN A 98 10.79 18.13 25.75
N ARG A 99 9.59 18.37 26.27
CA ARG A 99 8.47 18.92 25.50
C ARG A 99 8.82 20.30 24.96
N ASP A 100 8.69 20.45 23.64
CA ASP A 100 8.79 21.75 22.96
C ASP A 100 7.40 22.24 22.53
N LEU A 101 6.99 23.39 23.06
CA LEU A 101 5.74 24.08 22.75
C LEU A 101 5.96 25.42 22.05
N SER A 102 7.19 25.70 21.59
CA SER A 102 7.57 27.01 21.04
C SER A 102 7.12 27.25 19.59
N GLN A 103 6.62 26.21 18.91
CA GLN A 103 6.35 26.24 17.47
C GLN A 103 4.86 26.07 17.14
N TYR A 104 4.35 26.89 16.22
CA TYR A 104 3.03 26.75 15.64
C TYR A 104 3.08 25.80 14.44
N ILE A 105 2.78 24.52 14.68
CA ILE A 105 2.68 23.51 13.63
C ILE A 105 1.24 23.43 13.13
N VAL A 106 1.07 23.46 11.82
CA VAL A 106 -0.23 23.39 11.16
C VAL A 106 -0.28 22.17 10.26
N HIS A 107 -1.32 21.36 10.42
CA HIS A 107 -1.70 20.37 9.43
C HIS A 107 -2.86 20.94 8.61
N VAL A 108 -2.73 20.94 7.30
CA VAL A 108 -3.77 21.35 6.34
C VAL A 108 -4.19 20.15 5.51
N ASP A 109 -5.50 19.99 5.32
CA ASP A 109 -6.09 18.85 4.57
C ASP A 109 -7.30 19.35 3.76
N MET A 110 -7.22 19.21 2.43
CA MET A 110 -8.28 19.60 1.50
C MET A 110 -9.54 18.76 1.72
N ASP A 111 -10.68 19.42 1.89
CA ASP A 111 -11.92 18.72 2.20
C ASP A 111 -12.41 17.94 0.98
N ALA A 112 -12.63 16.63 1.16
CA ALA A 112 -13.14 15.74 0.11
C ALA A 112 -12.45 15.94 -1.26
N PHE A 113 -11.12 16.15 -1.26
CA PHE A 113 -10.37 16.76 -2.37
C PHE A 113 -10.83 16.39 -3.78
N PHE A 114 -10.71 15.13 -4.20
CA PHE A 114 -11.08 14.77 -5.58
C PHE A 114 -12.57 15.02 -5.88
N ALA A 115 -13.47 14.79 -4.92
CA ALA A 115 -14.89 15.08 -5.13
C ALA A 115 -15.13 16.58 -5.33
N ASN A 116 -14.48 17.42 -4.52
CA ASN A 116 -14.58 18.88 -4.67
C ASN A 116 -13.94 19.37 -5.97
N VAL A 117 -12.87 18.73 -6.47
CA VAL A 117 -12.32 19.04 -7.81
C VAL A 117 -13.30 18.69 -8.92
N GLU A 118 -13.91 17.50 -8.88
CA GLU A 118 -14.93 17.12 -9.87
C GLU A 118 -16.16 18.05 -9.82
N LEU A 119 -16.55 18.54 -8.63
CA LEU A 119 -17.62 19.51 -8.47
C LEU A 119 -17.32 20.87 -9.11
N LEU A 120 -16.04 21.29 -9.17
CA LEU A 120 -15.64 22.51 -9.88
C LEU A 120 -15.84 22.37 -11.40
N ASP A 121 -15.54 21.19 -11.93
CA ASP A 121 -15.58 20.94 -13.37
C ASP A 121 -17.02 20.54 -13.83
N ASP A 122 -17.82 19.94 -12.96
CA ASP A 122 -19.25 19.65 -13.18
C ASP A 122 -20.14 20.16 -12.02
N PRO A 123 -20.63 21.41 -12.11
CA PRO A 123 -21.53 21.99 -11.10
C PRO A 123 -22.88 21.25 -10.95
N SER A 124 -23.26 20.38 -11.88
CA SER A 124 -24.51 19.62 -11.79
C SER A 124 -24.50 18.56 -10.68
N LEU A 125 -23.32 18.26 -10.13
CA LEU A 125 -23.10 17.37 -8.99
C LEU A 125 -23.49 18.01 -7.64
N ALA A 126 -23.65 19.34 -7.58
CA ALA A 126 -23.94 20.06 -6.35
C ALA A 126 -25.20 19.51 -5.65
N GLY A 127 -25.06 19.21 -4.35
CA GLY A 127 -26.15 18.69 -3.52
C GLY A 127 -26.57 17.24 -3.81
N LYS A 128 -25.88 16.53 -4.70
CA LYS A 128 -26.16 15.13 -5.03
C LYS A 128 -25.12 14.19 -4.39
N PRO A 129 -25.50 12.96 -4.00
CA PRO A 129 -24.54 11.98 -3.54
C PRO A 129 -23.74 11.43 -4.73
N PHE A 130 -22.44 11.75 -4.76
CA PHE A 130 -21.51 11.18 -5.73
C PHE A 130 -20.21 10.68 -5.10
N GLY A 131 -19.55 9.75 -5.78
CA GLY A 131 -18.26 9.18 -5.40
C GLY A 131 -17.30 9.15 -6.59
N VAL A 132 -16.02 9.39 -6.29
CA VAL A 132 -14.95 9.38 -7.30
C VAL A 132 -14.24 8.04 -7.24
N GLY A 133 -14.13 7.34 -8.36
CA GLY A 133 -13.40 6.08 -8.49
C GLY A 133 -13.87 5.23 -9.66
N GLY A 134 -13.61 3.92 -9.57
CA GLY A 134 -13.97 2.96 -10.62
C GLY A 134 -14.55 1.70 -10.01
N GLY A 135 -13.74 0.65 -9.88
CA GLY A 135 -14.14 -0.55 -9.13
C GLY A 135 -14.17 -0.35 -7.61
N VAL A 136 -13.38 0.62 -7.12
CA VAL A 136 -13.29 1.03 -5.72
C VAL A 136 -13.37 2.56 -5.66
N MET A 137 -14.03 3.08 -4.63
CA MET A 137 -14.14 4.51 -4.38
C MET A 137 -12.81 5.06 -3.83
N SER A 138 -12.25 6.05 -4.49
CA SER A 138 -11.10 6.84 -4.02
C SER A 138 -11.54 7.83 -2.95
N THR A 139 -12.67 8.50 -3.17
CA THR A 139 -13.31 9.41 -2.20
C THR A 139 -14.81 9.51 -2.47
N ALA A 140 -15.52 10.19 -1.57
CA ALA A 140 -16.94 10.44 -1.67
C ALA A 140 -17.26 11.86 -1.21
N SER A 141 -18.25 12.47 -1.87
CA SER A 141 -18.91 13.71 -1.46
C SER A 141 -19.46 13.61 -0.03
N TYR A 142 -19.65 14.73 0.65
CA TYR A 142 -20.22 14.74 2.00
C TYR A 142 -21.68 14.24 1.99
N GLU A 143 -22.41 14.49 0.90
CA GLU A 143 -23.75 13.97 0.64
C GLU A 143 -23.76 12.44 0.60
N ALA A 144 -22.82 11.82 -0.11
CA ALA A 144 -22.70 10.36 -0.15
C ALA A 144 -22.21 9.75 1.17
N ARG A 145 -21.37 10.46 1.93
CA ARG A 145 -20.88 10.01 3.26
C ARG A 145 -22.00 9.84 4.28
N LYS A 146 -23.09 10.61 4.18
CA LYS A 146 -24.28 10.43 5.04
C LYS A 146 -24.88 9.03 4.92
N PHE A 147 -24.73 8.37 3.77
CA PHE A 147 -25.16 6.99 3.54
C PHE A 147 -24.09 5.94 3.89
N GLY A 148 -22.94 6.36 4.42
CA GLY A 148 -21.82 5.49 4.75
C GLY A 148 -20.81 5.27 3.62
N VAL A 149 -21.03 5.86 2.43
CA VAL A 149 -20.10 5.73 1.29
C VAL A 149 -18.77 6.41 1.61
N ARG A 150 -17.65 5.71 1.38
CA ARG A 150 -16.31 6.16 1.82
C ARG A 150 -15.17 5.60 0.98
N SER A 151 -14.00 6.21 1.09
CA SER A 151 -12.76 5.76 0.45
C SER A 151 -12.42 4.30 0.80
N GLY A 152 -11.99 3.54 -0.20
CA GLY A 152 -11.64 2.12 -0.08
C GLY A 152 -12.85 1.17 -0.17
N MET A 153 -14.07 1.69 -0.32
CA MET A 153 -15.27 0.88 -0.49
C MET A 153 -15.46 0.43 -1.95
N PRO A 154 -15.79 -0.84 -2.21
CA PRO A 154 -16.17 -1.29 -3.55
C PRO A 154 -17.41 -0.56 -4.06
N THR A 155 -17.40 -0.17 -5.34
CA THR A 155 -18.47 0.65 -5.93
C THR A 155 -19.84 -0.03 -5.88
N PHE A 156 -19.90 -1.36 -6.05
CA PHE A 156 -21.16 -2.10 -5.95
C PHE A 156 -21.75 -2.08 -4.52
N ILE A 157 -20.90 -2.02 -3.48
CA ILE A 157 -21.34 -1.87 -2.09
C ILE A 157 -21.81 -0.43 -1.86
N ALA A 158 -21.06 0.55 -2.37
CA ALA A 158 -21.45 1.96 -2.28
C ALA A 158 -22.83 2.21 -2.91
N LYS A 159 -23.12 1.60 -4.07
CA LYS A 159 -24.45 1.66 -4.71
C LYS A 159 -25.55 0.92 -3.95
N LYS A 160 -25.22 -0.12 -3.17
CA LYS A 160 -26.20 -0.75 -2.27
C LYS A 160 -26.56 0.15 -1.09
N LEU A 161 -25.59 0.89 -0.56
CA LEU A 161 -25.83 1.85 0.52
C LEU A 161 -26.55 3.12 0.03
N CYS A 162 -26.24 3.57 -1.18
CA CYS A 162 -26.82 4.74 -1.82
C CYS A 162 -27.20 4.40 -3.27
N PRO A 163 -28.44 3.95 -3.54
CA PRO A 163 -28.88 3.57 -4.89
C PRO A 163 -28.74 4.69 -5.92
N ASP A 164 -28.93 5.95 -5.51
CA ASP A 164 -28.82 7.14 -6.35
C ASP A 164 -27.37 7.66 -6.49
N LEU A 165 -26.37 6.89 -6.05
CA LEU A 165 -24.97 7.30 -6.09
C LEU A 165 -24.47 7.49 -7.54
N ILE A 166 -24.05 8.71 -7.83
CA ILE A 166 -23.35 9.04 -9.08
C ILE A 166 -21.89 8.61 -8.95
N VAL A 167 -21.38 7.86 -9.93
CA VAL A 167 -19.98 7.42 -9.95
C VAL A 167 -19.23 8.24 -11.00
N VAL A 168 -18.22 8.98 -10.56
CA VAL A 168 -17.35 9.82 -11.38
C VAL A 168 -15.98 9.16 -11.49
N TYR A 169 -15.45 9.03 -12.70
CA TYR A 169 -14.12 8.45 -12.93
C TYR A 169 -13.00 9.43 -12.55
N SER A 170 -11.87 8.90 -12.10
CA SER A 170 -10.77 9.72 -11.58
C SER A 170 -10.00 10.49 -12.67
N HIS A 171 -9.87 11.82 -12.52
CA HIS A 171 -9.03 12.68 -13.38
C HIS A 171 -7.71 13.08 -12.69
N TYR A 172 -6.75 12.15 -12.57
CA TYR A 172 -5.49 12.37 -11.82
C TYR A 172 -4.65 13.56 -12.31
N ALA A 173 -4.65 13.86 -13.61
CA ALA A 173 -3.94 15.03 -14.14
C ALA A 173 -4.50 16.34 -13.55
N ARG A 174 -5.83 16.43 -13.46
CA ARG A 174 -6.55 17.57 -12.89
C ARG A 174 -6.33 17.66 -11.38
N TYR A 175 -6.34 16.54 -10.68
CA TYR A 175 -6.03 16.50 -9.24
C TYR A 175 -4.61 16.97 -8.95
N ASN A 176 -3.64 16.56 -9.76
CA ASN A 176 -2.25 17.02 -9.62
C ASN A 176 -2.12 18.52 -9.91
N GLU A 177 -2.82 19.05 -10.90
CA GLU A 177 -2.85 20.50 -11.18
C GLU A 177 -3.37 21.28 -9.97
N MET A 178 -4.52 20.89 -9.42
CA MET A 178 -5.14 21.58 -8.28
C MET A 178 -4.33 21.41 -7.01
N SER A 179 -3.78 20.22 -6.77
CA SER A 179 -2.84 19.96 -5.68
C SER A 179 -1.64 20.90 -5.77
N ASN A 180 -0.99 21.01 -6.93
CA ASN A 180 0.16 21.89 -7.11
C ASN A 180 -0.18 23.36 -6.84
N LYS A 181 -1.36 23.83 -7.24
CA LYS A 181 -1.82 25.19 -6.93
C LYS A 181 -1.96 25.40 -5.42
N VAL A 182 -2.66 24.53 -4.72
CA VAL A 182 -2.86 24.64 -3.26
C VAL A 182 -1.53 24.52 -2.51
N MET A 183 -0.68 23.56 -2.87
CA MET A 183 0.65 23.42 -2.29
C MET A 183 1.55 24.63 -2.57
N SER A 184 1.35 25.34 -3.68
CA SER A 184 2.08 26.60 -3.94
C SER A 184 1.65 27.73 -3.01
N ILE A 185 0.37 27.76 -2.59
CA ILE A 185 -0.15 28.71 -1.60
C ILE A 185 0.46 28.40 -0.24
N PHE A 186 0.45 27.14 0.20
CA PHE A 186 1.06 26.73 1.47
C PHE A 186 2.54 27.12 1.58
N ARG A 187 3.30 27.00 0.49
CA ARG A 187 4.72 27.41 0.43
C ARG A 187 4.96 28.91 0.63
N ARG A 188 3.94 29.76 0.49
CA ARG A 188 4.04 31.20 0.81
C ARG A 188 4.16 31.45 2.32
N TYR A 189 3.59 30.55 3.12
CA TYR A 189 3.55 30.63 4.59
C TYR A 189 4.67 29.80 5.23
N ASP A 190 5.04 28.70 4.60
CA ASP A 190 6.22 27.90 4.98
C ASP A 190 6.92 27.35 3.72
N PRO A 191 8.03 27.98 3.26
CA PRO A 191 8.81 27.50 2.13
C PRO A 191 9.38 26.08 2.31
N THR A 192 9.48 25.62 3.56
CA THR A 192 10.01 24.30 3.95
C THR A 192 8.92 23.27 4.23
N MET A 193 7.65 23.56 3.89
CA MET A 193 6.52 22.69 4.18
C MET A 193 6.73 21.24 3.74
N TYR A 194 6.22 20.31 4.55
CA TYR A 194 6.21 18.88 4.25
C TYR A 194 4.88 18.50 3.59
N ALA A 195 4.89 18.17 2.30
CA ALA A 195 3.71 17.64 1.61
C ALA A 195 3.53 16.15 1.96
N ALA A 196 2.52 15.82 2.77
CA ALA A 196 2.27 14.45 3.21
C ALA A 196 1.51 13.63 2.16
N GLY A 197 0.69 14.29 1.35
CA GLY A 197 -0.06 13.70 0.24
C GLY A 197 -0.32 14.71 -0.86
N CYS A 198 -1.17 14.37 -1.83
CA CYS A 198 -1.64 15.34 -2.81
C CYS A 198 -2.60 16.37 -2.19
N ASP A 199 -3.24 16.03 -1.07
CA ASP A 199 -4.27 16.83 -0.42
C ASP A 199 -3.93 17.34 0.98
N GLU A 200 -2.80 16.91 1.54
CA GLU A 200 -2.41 17.28 2.89
C GLU A 200 -0.93 17.62 3.02
N GLY A 201 -0.64 18.48 4.00
CA GLY A 201 0.72 18.89 4.32
C GLY A 201 0.84 19.47 5.72
N TYR A 202 2.08 19.61 6.15
CA TYR A 202 2.46 20.22 7.41
C TYR A 202 3.27 21.48 7.15
N LEU A 203 2.95 22.53 7.89
CA LEU A 203 3.62 23.82 7.87
C LEU A 203 4.11 24.17 9.27
N ASN A 204 5.25 24.84 9.36
CA ASN A 204 5.69 25.55 10.55
C ASN A 204 5.53 27.05 10.34
N ILE A 205 4.39 27.60 10.79
CA ILE A 205 4.05 29.02 10.57
C ILE A 205 4.66 29.95 11.62
N THR A 206 5.49 29.43 12.54
CA THR A 206 6.09 30.20 13.64
C THR A 206 6.83 31.44 13.16
N LYS A 207 7.67 31.25 12.14
CA LYS A 207 8.46 32.35 11.56
C LYS A 207 7.54 33.36 10.87
N TYR A 208 6.61 32.89 10.05
CA TYR A 208 5.68 33.74 9.32
C TYR A 208 4.82 34.61 10.25
N CYS A 209 4.25 33.99 11.30
CA CYS A 209 3.44 34.72 12.28
C CYS A 209 4.23 35.84 12.96
N ARG A 210 5.50 35.58 13.31
CA ARG A 210 6.39 36.58 13.93
C ARG A 210 6.74 37.72 12.98
N GLU A 211 7.06 37.41 11.72
CA GLU A 211 7.44 38.42 10.72
C GLU A 211 6.26 39.32 10.31
N HIS A 212 5.04 38.78 10.36
CA HIS A 212 3.82 39.47 9.94
C HIS A 212 2.96 39.98 11.11
N ASN A 213 3.38 39.78 12.37
CA ASN A 213 2.62 40.12 13.58
C ASN A 213 1.19 39.53 13.58
N LEU A 214 1.04 38.28 13.15
CA LEU A 214 -0.23 37.56 13.13
C LEU A 214 -0.33 36.57 14.29
N SER A 215 -1.54 36.40 14.83
CA SER A 215 -1.84 35.23 15.65
C SER A 215 -1.87 33.97 14.77
N PRO A 216 -1.58 32.78 15.31
CA PRO A 216 -1.66 31.54 14.54
C PRO A 216 -3.06 31.30 13.96
N ASP A 217 -4.14 31.63 14.69
CA ASP A 217 -5.50 31.54 14.18
C ASP A 217 -5.75 32.44 12.96
N ALA A 218 -5.29 33.69 13.02
CA ALA A 218 -5.44 34.64 11.92
C ALA A 218 -4.64 34.20 10.69
N CYS A 219 -3.40 33.74 10.88
CA CYS A 219 -2.56 33.21 9.80
C CYS A 219 -3.23 32.01 9.11
N VAL A 220 -3.77 31.04 9.87
CA VAL A 220 -4.44 29.86 9.30
C VAL A 220 -5.77 30.21 8.64
N GLN A 221 -6.51 31.17 9.18
CA GLN A 221 -7.70 31.71 8.53
C GLN A 221 -7.35 32.34 7.17
N GLU A 222 -6.27 33.13 7.11
CA GLU A 222 -5.78 33.74 5.87
C GLU A 222 -5.35 32.66 4.84
N ILE A 223 -4.65 31.61 5.28
CA ILE A 223 -4.31 30.46 4.42
C ILE A 223 -5.57 29.87 3.79
N ARG A 224 -6.59 29.59 4.61
CA ARG A 224 -7.85 28.98 4.18
C ARG A 224 -8.61 29.87 3.20
N GLU A 225 -8.72 31.16 3.49
CA GLU A 225 -9.35 32.15 2.62
C GLU A 225 -8.61 32.30 1.29
N THR A 226 -7.28 32.29 1.31
CA THR A 226 -6.46 32.38 0.10
C THR A 226 -6.65 31.15 -0.78
N VAL A 227 -6.67 29.95 -0.20
CA VAL A 227 -6.96 28.71 -0.94
C VAL A 227 -8.36 28.78 -1.57
N GLN A 228 -9.39 29.17 -0.80
CA GLN A 228 -10.75 29.30 -1.32
C GLN A 228 -10.83 30.32 -2.46
N LYS A 229 -10.20 31.49 -2.29
CA LYS A 229 -10.22 32.58 -3.28
C LYS A 229 -9.52 32.20 -4.58
N GLU A 230 -8.36 31.54 -4.52
CA GLU A 230 -7.54 31.25 -5.69
C GLU A 230 -7.91 29.93 -6.39
N THR A 231 -8.54 29.00 -5.68
CA THR A 231 -8.79 27.64 -6.19
C THR A 231 -10.26 27.21 -6.13
N GLN A 232 -11.12 27.94 -5.42
CA GLN A 232 -12.51 27.58 -5.10
C GLN A 232 -12.66 26.29 -4.27
N LEU A 233 -11.55 25.72 -3.79
CA LEU A 233 -11.52 24.56 -2.90
C LEU A 233 -11.39 25.01 -1.44
N THR A 234 -11.97 24.22 -0.51
CA THR A 234 -11.81 24.44 0.93
C THR A 234 -10.73 23.52 1.52
N VAL A 235 -10.07 24.01 2.56
CA VAL A 235 -9.18 23.21 3.42
C VAL A 235 -9.61 23.34 4.87
N SER A 236 -9.47 22.24 5.61
CA SER A 236 -9.55 22.25 7.07
C SER A 236 -8.15 22.20 7.67
N ALA A 237 -7.98 22.78 8.85
CA ALA A 237 -6.66 22.95 9.45
C ALA A 237 -6.64 22.68 10.96
N GLY A 238 -5.55 22.12 11.45
CA GLY A 238 -5.29 21.93 12.88
C GLY A 238 -4.03 22.65 13.29
N ILE A 239 -4.11 23.46 14.36
CA ILE A 239 -3.00 24.24 14.91
C ILE A 239 -2.59 23.61 16.24
N ALA A 240 -1.35 23.17 16.35
CA ALA A 240 -0.83 22.46 17.52
C ALA A 240 0.70 22.62 17.64
N PRO A 241 1.32 22.21 18.76
CA PRO A 241 2.77 22.36 18.95
C PRO A 241 3.61 21.32 18.19
N ASN A 242 2.99 20.27 17.63
CA ASN A 242 3.66 19.21 16.90
C ASN A 242 2.76 18.59 15.82
N LYS A 243 3.36 17.76 14.95
CA LYS A 243 2.67 17.16 13.79
C LYS A 243 1.51 16.24 14.20
N MET A 244 1.69 15.38 15.20
CA MET A 244 0.65 14.43 15.63
C MET A 244 -0.62 15.18 16.06
N LEU A 245 -0.48 16.13 16.99
CA LEU A 245 -1.60 16.91 17.48
C LEU A 245 -2.23 17.76 16.37
N ALA A 246 -1.42 18.36 15.50
CA ALA A 246 -1.92 19.18 14.40
C ALA A 246 -2.79 18.35 13.44
N LYS A 247 -2.36 17.13 13.10
CA LYS A 247 -3.15 16.21 12.28
C LYS A 247 -4.48 15.85 12.94
N ILE A 248 -4.47 15.46 14.22
CA ILE A 248 -5.69 15.14 14.98
C ILE A 248 -6.65 16.35 15.01
N CYS A 249 -6.12 17.55 15.24
CA CYS A 249 -6.91 18.78 15.30
C CYS A 249 -7.57 19.12 13.96
N SER A 250 -6.89 18.88 12.84
CA SER A 250 -7.39 19.23 11.50
C SER A 250 -8.68 18.48 11.12
N ASP A 251 -8.91 17.30 11.69
CA ASP A 251 -10.12 16.51 11.45
C ASP A 251 -11.31 16.96 12.32
N LYS A 252 -11.08 17.68 13.42
CA LYS A 252 -12.11 17.95 14.45
C LYS A 252 -13.23 18.89 13.98
N LYS A 253 -12.92 19.81 13.07
CA LYS A 253 -13.86 20.81 12.53
C LYS A 253 -14.00 20.70 11.01
N LYS A 254 -13.81 19.50 10.44
CA LYS A 254 -14.11 19.25 9.02
C LYS A 254 -15.63 19.28 8.75
N PRO A 255 -16.08 19.76 7.57
CA PRO A 255 -15.32 20.45 6.53
C PRO A 255 -15.14 21.95 6.78
N ASN A 256 -14.19 22.56 6.05
CA ASN A 256 -13.92 24.00 5.99
C ASN A 256 -13.85 24.68 7.36
N GLY A 257 -13.13 24.08 8.30
CA GLY A 257 -12.95 24.63 9.64
C GLY A 257 -11.53 24.50 10.14
N GLN A 258 -11.22 25.21 11.23
CA GLN A 258 -9.94 25.09 11.90
C GLN A 258 -10.09 24.88 13.40
N PHE A 259 -9.19 24.09 13.99
CA PHE A 259 -9.12 23.86 15.42
C PHE A 259 -7.73 24.20 15.95
N HIS A 260 -7.67 25.10 16.91
CA HIS A 260 -6.46 25.44 17.65
C HIS A 260 -6.50 24.74 19.01
N LEU A 261 -5.50 23.89 19.26
CA LEU A 261 -5.26 23.32 20.57
C LEU A 261 -4.34 24.26 21.35
N GLU A 262 -4.70 24.65 22.57
CA GLU A 262 -3.86 25.52 23.40
C GLU A 262 -2.55 24.83 23.79
N PHE A 263 -1.45 25.59 23.81
CA PHE A 263 -0.09 25.06 24.00
C PHE A 263 0.28 25.00 25.47
N GLU A 264 -0.59 24.40 26.27
CA GLU A 264 -0.39 24.18 27.70
C GLU A 264 -0.30 22.68 27.99
N PRO A 265 0.73 22.19 28.72
CA PRO A 265 0.90 20.76 28.96
C PRO A 265 -0.31 20.08 29.59
N GLY A 266 -1.00 20.76 30.52
CA GLY A 266 -2.23 20.27 31.14
C GLY A 266 -3.35 20.08 30.12
N VAL A 267 -3.61 21.10 29.29
CA VAL A 267 -4.64 21.07 28.25
C VAL A 267 -4.36 19.98 27.21
N ILE A 268 -3.10 19.80 26.81
CA ILE A 268 -2.71 18.76 25.86
C ILE A 268 -2.96 17.36 26.44
N LYS A 269 -2.56 17.12 27.69
CA LYS A 269 -2.79 15.81 28.34
C LYS A 269 -4.27 15.53 28.55
N ASP A 270 -5.06 16.53 28.93
CA ASP A 270 -6.51 16.40 29.05
C ASP A 270 -7.17 16.12 27.70
N PHE A 271 -6.70 16.78 26.63
CA PHE A 271 -7.15 16.52 25.26
C PHE A 271 -6.83 15.09 24.80
N MET A 272 -5.65 14.58 25.13
CA MET A 272 -5.24 13.21 24.77
C MET A 272 -5.94 12.15 25.61
N LYS A 273 -6.19 12.40 26.89
CA LYS A 273 -6.76 11.44 27.85
C LYS A 273 -7.99 10.72 27.32
N ASP A 274 -8.96 11.46 26.79
CA ASP A 274 -10.24 10.90 26.31
C ASP A 274 -10.22 10.57 24.79
N LEU A 275 -9.10 10.83 24.11
CA LEU A 275 -8.98 10.58 22.68
C LEU A 275 -8.88 9.07 22.42
N SER A 276 -9.78 8.56 21.58
CA SER A 276 -9.69 7.18 21.08
C SER A 276 -8.34 6.93 20.42
N ILE A 277 -7.69 5.82 20.78
CA ILE A 277 -6.37 5.46 20.28
C ILE A 277 -6.33 5.33 18.74
N ARG A 278 -7.47 4.99 18.13
CA ARG A 278 -7.64 4.87 16.67
C ARG A 278 -7.49 6.19 15.92
N LYS A 279 -7.69 7.33 16.60
CA LYS A 279 -7.53 8.66 16.01
C LYS A 279 -6.06 9.11 15.95
N VAL A 280 -5.16 8.40 16.63
CA VAL A 280 -3.73 8.71 16.62
C VAL A 280 -3.12 8.26 15.28
N PRO A 281 -2.44 9.16 14.54
CA PRO A 281 -1.68 8.79 13.35
C PRO A 281 -0.70 7.65 13.66
N GLY A 282 -0.66 6.63 12.79
CA GLY A 282 0.15 5.42 13.02
C GLY A 282 -0.57 4.28 13.75
N VAL A 283 -1.77 4.50 14.31
CA VAL A 283 -2.61 3.42 14.89
C VAL A 283 -3.70 2.99 13.91
N GLY A 284 -3.44 1.91 13.16
CA GLY A 284 -4.40 1.29 12.26
C GLY A 284 -5.32 0.26 12.95
N ARG A 285 -6.33 -0.25 12.22
CA ARG A 285 -7.35 -1.19 12.73
C ARG A 285 -6.81 -2.45 13.44
N VAL A 286 -5.65 -2.94 13.01
CA VAL A 286 -5.02 -4.13 13.59
C VAL A 286 -4.43 -3.77 14.95
N ASN A 287 -3.62 -2.71 14.98
CA ASN A 287 -2.99 -2.19 16.19
C ASN A 287 -4.03 -1.72 17.22
N GLU A 288 -5.10 -1.04 16.77
CA GLU A 288 -6.26 -0.71 17.59
C GLU A 288 -6.82 -1.96 18.28
N ARG A 289 -7.12 -3.03 17.53
CA ARG A 289 -7.68 -4.26 18.11
C ARG A 289 -6.70 -4.99 19.05
N LEU A 290 -5.40 -4.93 18.77
CA LEU A 290 -4.36 -5.49 19.66
C LEU A 290 -4.32 -4.74 21.00
N LEU A 291 -4.42 -3.41 20.96
CA LEU A 291 -4.45 -2.56 22.16
C LEU A 291 -5.76 -2.72 22.95
N GLU A 292 -6.91 -2.75 22.26
CA GLU A 292 -8.22 -2.99 22.89
C GLU A 292 -8.23 -4.32 23.65
N ALA A 293 -7.60 -5.37 23.10
CA ALA A 293 -7.54 -6.68 23.75
C ALA A 293 -6.84 -6.63 25.12
N ILE A 294 -5.86 -5.74 25.30
CA ILE A 294 -5.18 -5.56 26.58
C ILE A 294 -5.79 -4.46 27.47
N GLY A 295 -6.93 -3.88 27.06
CA GLY A 295 -7.69 -2.88 27.82
C GLY A 295 -7.46 -1.42 27.41
N ILE A 296 -6.71 -1.16 26.34
CA ILE A 296 -6.38 0.21 25.90
C ILE A 296 -7.34 0.64 24.78
N HIS A 297 -8.27 1.55 25.10
CA HIS A 297 -9.24 2.13 24.15
C HIS A 297 -8.94 3.60 23.83
N THR A 298 -8.43 4.32 24.83
CA THR A 298 -8.09 5.75 24.80
C THR A 298 -6.61 5.97 25.07
N CYS A 299 -6.07 7.15 24.76
CA CYS A 299 -4.68 7.45 25.11
C CYS A 299 -4.47 7.59 26.63
N GLY A 300 -5.53 7.82 27.43
CA GLY A 300 -5.47 7.80 28.89
C GLY A 300 -5.19 6.40 29.46
N ASP A 301 -5.70 5.35 28.83
CA ASP A 301 -5.53 3.95 29.28
C ASP A 301 -4.07 3.49 29.20
N ILE A 302 -3.25 4.12 28.34
CA ILE A 302 -1.82 3.80 28.16
C ILE A 302 -1.08 3.81 29.50
N ILE A 303 -1.34 4.81 30.35
CA ILE A 303 -0.68 4.91 31.66
C ILE A 303 -1.11 3.79 32.59
N GLN A 304 -2.38 3.40 32.57
CA GLN A 304 -2.89 2.31 33.40
C GLN A 304 -2.23 0.97 33.05
N HIS A 305 -1.84 0.80 31.78
CA HIS A 305 -1.24 -0.42 31.25
C HIS A 305 0.28 -0.33 31.01
N ARG A 306 0.95 0.74 31.45
CA ARG A 306 2.36 1.03 31.12
C ARG A 306 3.35 -0.07 31.51
N ALA A 307 3.13 -0.77 32.62
CA ALA A 307 3.96 -1.92 33.01
C ALA A 307 3.85 -3.08 32.01
N ALA A 308 2.63 -3.42 31.57
CA ALA A 308 2.42 -4.46 30.56
C ALA A 308 3.04 -4.06 29.21
N LEU A 309 2.87 -2.79 28.81
CA LEU A 309 3.47 -2.24 27.59
C LEU A 309 5.00 -2.30 27.64
N TYR A 310 5.62 -2.02 28.79
CA TYR A 310 7.06 -2.15 28.97
C TYR A 310 7.55 -3.59 28.82
N LEU A 311 6.90 -4.54 29.49
CA LEU A 311 7.25 -5.96 29.39
C LEU A 311 7.01 -6.52 27.98
N MET A 312 6.12 -5.90 27.21
CA MET A 312 5.75 -6.28 25.85
C MET A 312 6.18 -5.25 24.80
N ASP A 313 7.26 -4.50 25.05
CA ASP A 313 7.71 -3.38 24.22
C ASP A 313 7.89 -3.76 22.74
N LYS A 314 8.42 -4.95 22.45
CA LYS A 314 8.58 -5.43 21.06
C LYS A 314 7.25 -5.59 20.31
N GLN A 315 6.14 -5.78 21.03
CA GLN A 315 4.82 -5.95 20.42
C GLN A 315 4.10 -4.62 20.22
N PHE A 316 4.28 -3.66 21.14
CA PHE A 316 3.47 -2.46 21.21
C PHE A 316 4.25 -1.15 20.99
N GLY A 317 5.56 -1.13 21.16
CA GLY A 317 6.37 0.09 21.09
C GLY A 317 6.04 1.06 22.21
N LEU A 318 6.64 0.83 23.39
CA LEU A 318 6.36 1.61 24.60
C LEU A 318 6.62 3.11 24.37
N ASN A 319 7.75 3.45 23.74
CA ASN A 319 8.14 4.85 23.54
C ASN A 319 7.09 5.62 22.71
N PHE A 320 6.58 5.02 21.63
CA PHE A 320 5.50 5.61 20.83
C PHE A 320 4.25 5.86 21.68
N LEU A 321 3.85 4.88 22.50
CA LEU A 321 2.63 4.97 23.31
C LEU A 321 2.76 5.97 24.45
N LEU A 322 3.91 6.04 25.13
CA LEU A 322 4.15 7.07 26.15
C LEU A 322 4.13 8.48 25.56
N ASN A 323 4.81 8.70 24.43
CA ASN A 323 4.76 9.98 23.72
C ASN A 323 3.33 10.32 23.27
N THR A 324 2.58 9.34 22.79
CA THR A 324 1.16 9.50 22.42
C THR A 324 0.32 9.94 23.62
N HIS A 325 0.45 9.27 24.77
CA HIS A 325 -0.26 9.66 26.00
C HIS A 325 0.03 11.12 26.39
N LEU A 326 1.29 11.53 26.29
CA LEU A 326 1.72 12.88 26.61
C LEU A 326 1.38 13.90 25.51
N GLY A 327 0.96 13.48 24.32
CA GLY A 327 0.80 14.39 23.19
C GLY A 327 2.13 14.96 22.68
N ILE A 328 3.22 14.21 22.82
CA ILE A 328 4.56 14.58 22.33
C ILE A 328 4.78 13.91 20.97
N ALA A 329 5.24 14.69 20.00
CA ALA A 329 5.63 14.21 18.69
C ALA A 329 6.61 15.19 18.04
N SER A 330 7.14 14.82 16.87
CA SER A 330 8.05 15.68 16.12
C SER A 330 7.35 16.98 15.71
N ASN A 331 7.99 18.11 16.00
CA ASN A 331 7.62 19.43 15.48
C ASN A 331 8.51 19.86 14.29
N VAL A 332 9.39 18.98 13.82
CA VAL A 332 10.23 19.24 12.66
C VAL A 332 9.41 19.09 11.37
N VAL A 333 9.22 20.22 10.70
CA VAL A 333 8.64 20.32 9.36
C VAL A 333 9.77 20.62 8.38
N GLN A 334 9.96 19.74 7.41
CA GLN A 334 11.01 19.87 6.39
C GLN A 334 10.55 19.22 5.08
N PRO A 335 11.04 19.66 3.91
CA PRO A 335 10.62 19.10 2.63
C PRO A 335 10.99 17.63 2.51
N ILE A 336 10.18 16.85 1.77
CA ILE A 336 10.57 15.50 1.37
C ILE A 336 11.79 15.59 0.46
N THR A 337 12.88 14.98 0.90
CA THR A 337 14.07 14.79 0.09
C THR A 337 13.98 13.48 -0.69
N ARG A 338 14.61 13.44 -1.88
CA ARG A 338 14.48 12.29 -2.81
C ARG A 338 15.03 11.00 -2.22
N ASP A 339 16.10 11.08 -1.42
CA ASP A 339 16.77 9.98 -0.74
C ASP A 339 15.89 9.24 0.28
N LEU A 340 14.78 9.84 0.73
CA LEU A 340 13.81 9.17 1.60
C LEU A 340 13.01 8.08 0.86
N ARG A 341 12.99 8.05 -0.47
CA ARG A 341 12.28 7.02 -1.24
C ARG A 341 12.97 5.67 -1.07
N LYS A 342 12.25 4.71 -0.47
CA LYS A 342 12.77 3.35 -0.22
C LYS A 342 12.45 2.34 -1.33
N SER A 343 11.45 2.63 -2.15
CA SER A 343 10.99 1.72 -3.21
C SER A 343 10.30 2.44 -4.37
N ILE A 344 10.24 1.76 -5.52
CA ILE A 344 9.46 2.14 -6.70
C ILE A 344 8.81 0.87 -7.26
N GLY A 345 7.56 0.93 -7.69
CA GLY A 345 6.86 -0.27 -8.13
C GLY A 345 5.57 0.04 -8.86
N ALA A 346 5.15 -0.91 -9.69
CA ALA A 346 3.89 -0.88 -10.41
C ALA A 346 3.12 -2.16 -10.10
N GLU A 347 1.80 -2.04 -9.91
CA GLU A 347 0.91 -3.19 -9.76
C GLU A 347 -0.44 -2.94 -10.43
N ARG A 348 -1.09 -4.01 -10.88
CA ARG A 348 -2.39 -3.95 -11.54
C ARG A 348 -3.31 -5.05 -11.06
N THR A 349 -4.54 -4.67 -10.70
CA THR A 349 -5.64 -5.60 -10.47
C THR A 349 -6.41 -5.80 -11.78
N PHE A 350 -6.81 -7.04 -12.05
CA PHE A 350 -7.57 -7.43 -13.24
C PHE A 350 -8.54 -8.57 -12.90
N SER A 351 -9.46 -8.88 -13.82
CA SER A 351 -10.33 -10.06 -13.69
C SER A 351 -9.49 -11.33 -13.59
N PRO A 352 -9.83 -12.32 -12.74
CA PRO A 352 -9.00 -13.49 -12.50
C PRO A 352 -8.51 -14.21 -13.78
N ILE A 353 -7.22 -14.50 -13.84
CA ILE A 353 -6.56 -15.19 -14.97
C ILE A 353 -5.82 -16.42 -14.44
N SER A 354 -6.06 -17.57 -15.06
CA SER A 354 -5.32 -18.83 -14.81
C SER A 354 -4.41 -19.24 -15.98
N ASP A 355 -4.66 -18.69 -17.18
CA ASP A 355 -3.83 -18.95 -18.35
C ASP A 355 -2.44 -18.33 -18.19
N ARG A 356 -1.40 -19.17 -18.31
CA ARG A 356 -0.01 -18.78 -18.11
C ARG A 356 0.45 -17.66 -19.06
N TYR A 357 0.00 -17.68 -20.32
CA TYR A 357 0.45 -16.72 -21.32
C TYR A 357 -0.16 -15.34 -21.07
N ARG A 358 -1.45 -15.30 -20.70
CA ARG A 358 -2.11 -14.07 -20.26
C ARG A 358 -1.55 -13.51 -18.96
N ILE A 359 -1.16 -14.37 -18.01
CA ILE A 359 -0.45 -13.94 -16.79
C ILE A 359 0.89 -13.28 -17.16
N PHE A 360 1.68 -13.90 -18.05
CA PHE A 360 2.93 -13.31 -18.53
C PHE A 360 2.71 -11.99 -19.27
N ALA A 361 1.68 -11.88 -20.11
CA ALA A 361 1.34 -10.60 -20.75
C ALA A 361 1.05 -9.50 -19.72
N LYS A 362 0.32 -9.82 -18.63
CA LYS A 362 0.09 -8.86 -17.54
C LYS A 362 1.36 -8.48 -16.77
N LEU A 363 2.28 -9.43 -16.59
CA LEU A 363 3.59 -9.12 -16.02
C LEU A 363 4.37 -8.16 -16.92
N GLU A 364 4.34 -8.38 -18.24
CA GLU A 364 5.01 -7.51 -19.21
C GLU A 364 4.44 -6.08 -19.20
N ASP A 365 3.11 -5.92 -19.13
CA ASP A 365 2.45 -4.61 -18.96
C ASP A 365 2.99 -3.87 -17.73
N VAL A 366 3.11 -4.57 -16.59
CA VAL A 366 3.63 -4.02 -15.34
C VAL A 366 5.10 -3.65 -15.44
N CYS A 367 5.92 -4.46 -16.13
CA CYS A 367 7.33 -4.15 -16.37
C CYS A 367 7.49 -2.87 -17.21
N ALA A 368 6.64 -2.67 -18.23
CA ALA A 368 6.71 -1.49 -19.09
C ALA A 368 6.38 -0.19 -18.32
N GLU A 369 5.40 -0.26 -17.42
CA GLU A 369 5.10 0.86 -16.52
C GLU A 369 6.24 1.13 -15.53
N LEU A 370 6.79 0.07 -14.93
CA LEU A 370 7.89 0.21 -13.99
C LEU A 370 9.16 0.76 -14.65
N GLU A 371 9.48 0.36 -15.89
CA GLU A 371 10.55 0.97 -16.69
C GLU A 371 10.33 2.47 -16.82
N LYS A 372 9.13 2.89 -17.26
CA LYS A 372 8.79 4.30 -17.41
C LYS A 372 8.95 5.07 -16.11
N ASP A 373 8.51 4.52 -14.99
CA ASP A 373 8.60 5.16 -13.68
C ASP A 373 10.05 5.23 -13.16
N MET A 374 10.85 4.18 -13.38
CA MET A 374 12.28 4.15 -13.04
C MET A 374 13.08 5.16 -13.88
N ASP A 375 12.87 5.18 -15.19
CA ASP A 375 13.57 6.09 -16.10
C ASP A 375 13.15 7.55 -15.86
N SER A 376 11.84 7.82 -15.84
CA SER A 376 11.29 9.16 -15.59
C SER A 376 11.45 9.63 -14.14
N GLY A 377 11.75 8.73 -13.21
CA GLY A 377 12.08 9.05 -11.82
C GLY A 377 13.59 9.18 -11.58
N GLY A 378 14.42 8.62 -12.48
CA GLY A 378 15.87 8.52 -12.32
C GLY A 378 16.28 7.54 -11.22
N TRP A 379 15.68 6.35 -11.18
CA TRP A 379 15.89 5.37 -10.12
C TRP A 379 16.40 4.04 -10.67
N THR A 380 17.33 3.42 -9.94
CA THR A 380 17.63 1.99 -10.02
C THR A 380 17.60 1.39 -8.61
N GLY A 381 17.72 0.07 -8.48
CA GLY A 381 17.86 -0.58 -7.18
C GLY A 381 18.52 -1.95 -7.28
N LYS A 382 18.56 -2.67 -6.17
CA LYS A 382 19.25 -3.98 -6.08
C LYS A 382 18.33 -5.16 -5.85
N THR A 383 17.08 -4.93 -5.46
CA THR A 383 16.15 -6.00 -5.13
C THR A 383 14.87 -5.82 -5.92
N VAL A 384 14.48 -6.84 -6.68
CA VAL A 384 13.19 -6.91 -7.38
C VAL A 384 12.27 -7.84 -6.60
N THR A 385 11.08 -7.37 -6.26
CA THR A 385 10.03 -8.12 -5.59
C THR A 385 8.83 -8.26 -6.52
N LEU A 386 8.51 -9.50 -6.87
CA LEU A 386 7.23 -9.88 -7.44
C LEU A 386 6.18 -9.92 -6.34
N LYS A 387 5.02 -9.30 -6.61
CA LYS A 387 3.81 -9.41 -5.81
C LYS A 387 2.71 -9.96 -6.68
N PHE A 388 1.99 -10.95 -6.20
CA PHE A 388 0.77 -11.42 -6.86
C PHE A 388 -0.34 -11.67 -5.84
N LYS A 389 -1.58 -11.50 -6.28
CA LYS A 389 -2.77 -11.78 -5.47
C LYS A 389 -3.59 -12.85 -6.15
N LEU A 390 -3.94 -13.90 -5.44
CA LEU A 390 -4.84 -14.93 -5.94
C LEU A 390 -6.27 -14.40 -6.07
N ASP A 391 -7.10 -15.07 -6.85
CA ASP A 391 -8.53 -14.80 -6.94
C ASP A 391 -9.27 -14.90 -5.58
N THR A 392 -8.70 -15.68 -4.65
CA THR A 392 -9.04 -15.78 -3.21
C THR A 392 -8.59 -14.58 -2.37
N PHE A 393 -8.03 -13.51 -2.96
CA PHE A 393 -7.51 -12.31 -2.30
C PHE A 393 -6.28 -12.50 -1.40
N GLN A 394 -5.74 -13.71 -1.32
CA GLN A 394 -4.46 -13.98 -0.66
C GLN A 394 -3.33 -13.33 -1.47
N VAL A 395 -2.42 -12.65 -0.77
CA VAL A 395 -1.29 -11.93 -1.37
C VAL A 395 -0.01 -12.71 -1.09
N PHE A 396 0.83 -12.82 -2.10
CA PHE A 396 2.13 -13.47 -2.04
C PHE A 396 3.19 -12.55 -2.63
N THR A 397 4.39 -12.62 -2.07
CA THR A 397 5.57 -11.91 -2.55
C THR A 397 6.76 -12.85 -2.72
N ARG A 398 7.56 -12.61 -3.75
CA ARG A 398 8.84 -13.29 -4.00
C ARG A 398 9.87 -12.24 -4.37
N ALA A 399 11.08 -12.33 -3.85
CA ALA A 399 12.11 -11.32 -4.08
C ALA A 399 13.43 -11.94 -4.50
N LYS A 400 14.17 -11.22 -5.35
CA LYS A 400 15.55 -11.53 -5.73
C LYS A 400 16.41 -10.29 -5.56
N SER A 401 17.51 -10.44 -4.81
CA SER A 401 18.50 -9.38 -4.59
C SER A 401 19.76 -9.65 -5.40
N PHE A 402 20.42 -8.58 -5.84
CA PHE A 402 21.64 -8.61 -6.64
C PHE A 402 22.71 -7.73 -6.03
N ASP A 403 23.98 -8.08 -6.23
CA ASP A 403 25.10 -7.21 -5.81
C ASP A 403 25.28 -6.01 -6.75
N ARG A 404 24.84 -6.17 -8.01
CA ARG A 404 24.78 -5.13 -9.04
C ARG A 404 23.46 -4.38 -9.03
N TRP A 405 23.47 -3.20 -9.65
CA TRP A 405 22.24 -2.46 -9.95
C TRP A 405 21.44 -3.19 -11.03
N VAL A 406 20.13 -3.24 -10.84
CA VAL A 406 19.19 -3.83 -11.78
C VAL A 406 18.96 -2.84 -12.94
N SER A 407 18.97 -3.37 -14.16
CA SER A 407 18.61 -2.60 -15.35
C SER A 407 17.15 -2.16 -15.26
N SER A 408 16.86 -0.91 -15.63
CA SER A 408 15.48 -0.41 -15.68
C SER A 408 14.68 -0.98 -16.86
N LYS A 409 15.33 -1.71 -17.78
CA LYS A 409 14.71 -2.19 -19.01
C LYS A 409 13.64 -3.24 -18.75
N LYS A 410 12.50 -3.08 -19.43
CA LYS A 410 11.34 -3.98 -19.33
C LYS A 410 11.75 -5.44 -19.50
N GLU A 411 12.64 -5.75 -20.44
CA GLU A 411 13.07 -7.12 -20.75
C GLU A 411 13.78 -7.78 -19.56
N ASP A 412 14.66 -7.04 -18.88
CA ASP A 412 15.39 -7.51 -17.71
C ASP A 412 14.45 -7.68 -16.51
N LEU A 413 13.57 -6.70 -16.27
CA LEU A 413 12.55 -6.76 -15.22
C LEU A 413 11.59 -7.94 -15.45
N PHE A 414 11.19 -8.17 -16.70
CA PHE A 414 10.32 -9.28 -17.09
C PHE A 414 11.01 -10.63 -16.89
N ALA A 415 12.29 -10.76 -17.27
CA ALA A 415 13.05 -11.99 -17.06
C ALA A 415 13.11 -12.35 -15.57
N ILE A 416 13.40 -11.38 -14.71
CA ILE A 416 13.45 -11.57 -13.25
C ILE A 416 12.06 -11.88 -12.68
N GLY A 417 11.04 -11.11 -13.07
CA GLY A 417 9.66 -11.32 -12.62
C GLY A 417 9.12 -12.70 -13.04
N LYS A 418 9.46 -13.14 -14.25
CA LYS A 418 9.07 -14.45 -14.79
C LYS A 418 9.78 -15.58 -14.05
N GLU A 419 11.07 -15.44 -13.77
CA GLU A 419 11.83 -16.38 -12.92
C GLU A 419 11.17 -16.56 -11.55
N LEU A 420 10.77 -15.45 -10.91
CA LEU A 420 10.09 -15.47 -9.62
C LEU A 420 8.67 -16.05 -9.67
N LEU A 421 7.99 -15.97 -10.82
CA LEU A 421 6.60 -16.40 -10.98
C LEU A 421 6.45 -17.87 -11.38
N ILE A 422 7.39 -18.42 -12.17
CA ILE A 422 7.31 -19.80 -12.69
C ILE A 422 7.09 -20.84 -11.58
N PRO A 423 7.79 -20.81 -10.43
CA PRO A 423 7.61 -21.79 -9.35
C PRO A 423 6.22 -21.78 -8.72
N GLU A 424 5.47 -20.68 -8.88
CA GLU A 424 4.15 -20.51 -8.29
C GLU A 424 3.04 -21.01 -9.21
N LEU A 425 3.32 -21.36 -10.47
CA LEU A 425 2.33 -21.85 -11.42
C LEU A 425 2.05 -23.35 -11.23
N PRO A 426 0.80 -23.82 -11.45
CA PRO A 426 -0.38 -23.07 -11.90
C PRO A 426 -1.11 -22.35 -10.75
N VAL A 427 -1.47 -21.09 -10.97
CA VAL A 427 -2.29 -20.28 -10.04
C VAL A 427 -3.31 -19.45 -10.81
N THR A 428 -4.41 -19.09 -10.12
CA THR A 428 -5.37 -18.11 -10.63
C THR A 428 -5.12 -16.76 -9.95
N ILE A 429 -4.64 -15.79 -10.71
CA ILE A 429 -4.17 -14.49 -10.21
C ILE A 429 -5.17 -13.38 -10.60
N ARG A 430 -5.40 -12.42 -9.71
CA ARG A 430 -6.21 -11.21 -9.93
C ARG A 430 -5.42 -9.90 -9.79
N LEU A 431 -4.17 -9.95 -9.31
CA LEU A 431 -3.26 -8.81 -9.30
C LEU A 431 -1.83 -9.31 -9.49
N ILE A 432 -1.04 -8.60 -10.28
CA ILE A 432 0.40 -8.79 -10.37
C ILE A 432 1.11 -7.44 -10.27
N GLY A 433 2.30 -7.42 -9.68
CA GLY A 433 3.10 -6.23 -9.49
C GLY A 433 4.58 -6.54 -9.35
N LEU A 434 5.41 -5.57 -9.72
CA LEU A 434 6.85 -5.58 -9.47
C LEU A 434 7.24 -4.35 -8.66
N ARG A 435 8.11 -4.54 -7.67
CA ARG A 435 8.65 -3.49 -6.81
C ARG A 435 10.17 -3.60 -6.78
N VAL A 436 10.87 -2.49 -6.99
CA VAL A 436 12.31 -2.36 -6.81
C VAL A 436 12.60 -1.65 -5.49
N THR A 437 13.54 -2.20 -4.71
CA THR A 437 14.01 -1.63 -3.44
C THR A 437 15.54 -1.55 -3.41
N LYS A 438 16.10 -1.03 -2.30
CA LYS A 438 17.52 -0.66 -2.16
C LYS A 438 17.92 0.31 -3.28
N LEU A 439 17.20 1.42 -3.34
CA LEU A 439 17.27 2.35 -4.46
C LEU A 439 18.57 3.14 -4.50
N LYS A 440 18.91 3.59 -5.70
CA LYS A 440 19.93 4.61 -5.97
C LYS A 440 19.33 5.67 -6.90
N ASP A 441 19.50 6.93 -6.51
CA ASP A 441 19.14 8.07 -7.35
C ASP A 441 20.20 8.27 -8.43
N LEU A 442 19.80 8.17 -9.69
CA LEU A 442 20.66 8.37 -10.85
C LEU A 442 20.81 9.86 -11.21
N ARG A 443 20.02 10.75 -10.59
CA ARG A 443 20.09 12.20 -10.81
C ARG A 443 21.01 12.91 -9.84
N GLU A 444 21.34 12.24 -8.74
CA GLU A 444 22.31 12.76 -7.79
C GLU A 444 23.66 12.86 -8.51
N LYS A 445 24.20 14.07 -8.62
CA LYS A 445 25.54 14.25 -9.18
C LYS A 445 26.51 13.48 -8.27
N PRO A 446 27.47 12.71 -8.81
CA PRO A 446 28.54 12.18 -7.98
C PRO A 446 29.17 13.38 -7.27
N SER A 447 29.13 13.37 -5.94
CA SER A 447 29.73 14.43 -5.14
C SER A 447 31.18 14.56 -5.57
N SER A 448 31.48 15.64 -6.28
CA SER A 448 32.83 15.95 -6.74
C SER A 448 33.65 16.24 -5.50
N GLY A 449 34.44 15.26 -5.07
CA GLY A 449 35.36 15.37 -3.94
C GLY A 449 34.74 15.03 -2.60
N ASN A 450 34.77 13.74 -2.23
CA ASN A 450 35.06 13.29 -0.85
C ASN A 450 35.48 11.82 -0.75
N GLY A 451 35.88 11.18 -1.85
CA GLY A 451 36.29 9.77 -1.87
C GLY A 451 37.63 9.46 -1.18
N ILE A 452 38.47 10.47 -0.94
CA ILE A 452 39.78 10.29 -0.27
C ILE A 452 39.95 11.18 0.97
N LYS A 453 39.26 12.34 1.07
CA LYS A 453 39.38 13.20 2.27
C LYS A 453 38.70 12.61 3.52
N ARG A 454 37.65 11.78 3.36
CA ARG A 454 37.08 11.02 4.49
C ARG A 454 38.00 9.92 5.04
N PHE A 455 39.08 9.57 4.34
CA PHE A 455 40.11 8.66 4.85
C PHE A 455 41.23 9.37 5.64
N PHE A 456 41.40 10.69 5.46
CA PHE A 456 42.49 11.46 6.09
C PHE A 456 42.00 12.50 7.13
N GLU A 457 40.71 12.76 7.22
CA GLU A 457 40.14 13.52 8.33
C GLU A 457 39.99 12.59 9.55
N SER A 458 40.77 12.89 10.59
CA SER A 458 40.70 12.22 11.88
C SER A 458 39.25 12.26 12.38
N ALA A 459 38.65 11.08 12.54
CA ALA A 459 37.30 10.97 13.06
C ALA A 459 37.18 11.71 14.41
N PRO A 460 36.09 12.46 14.68
CA PRO A 460 35.70 12.66 16.07
C PRO A 460 35.49 11.26 16.66
N SER A 461 36.09 11.04 17.83
CA SER A 461 36.24 9.74 18.49
C SER A 461 35.05 8.81 18.26
N SER A 462 35.31 7.71 17.53
CA SER A 462 34.41 6.57 17.43
C SER A 462 34.05 6.08 18.84
N PRO A 463 32.81 5.63 19.11
CA PRO A 463 32.47 5.04 20.39
C PRO A 463 33.39 3.83 20.61
N ARG A 464 34.13 3.84 21.72
CA ARG A 464 35.03 2.74 22.07
C ARG A 464 34.26 1.42 21.94
N LYS A 465 34.84 0.50 21.17
CA LYS A 465 34.57 -0.93 21.17
C LYS A 465 34.34 -1.34 22.64
N ARG A 466 33.08 -1.64 23.00
CA ARG A 466 32.76 -2.20 24.32
C ARG A 466 33.67 -3.41 24.49
N GLN A 467 34.57 -3.35 25.46
CA GLN A 467 35.08 -4.57 26.08
C GLN A 467 33.86 -5.44 26.40
N ARG A 468 33.94 -6.73 26.09
CA ARG A 468 33.06 -7.76 26.67
C ARG A 468 33.27 -7.71 28.18
N LEU A 469 32.58 -6.80 28.84
CA LEU A 469 32.22 -6.87 30.24
C LEU A 469 30.85 -7.56 30.25
N ASP A 470 30.69 -8.53 31.16
CA ASP A 470 29.53 -9.41 31.31
C ASP A 470 28.21 -8.77 30.88
N SER A 471 27.58 -9.42 29.91
CA SER A 471 26.43 -8.93 29.14
C SER A 471 25.08 -8.89 29.87
N ASP A 472 25.07 -9.08 31.19
CA ASP A 472 23.84 -9.23 31.96
C ASP A 472 23.41 -7.98 32.75
N SER A 473 24.26 -6.95 32.88
CA SER A 473 23.94 -5.78 33.73
C SER A 473 23.34 -4.56 33.01
N VAL A 474 23.47 -4.46 31.67
CA VAL A 474 23.03 -3.27 30.89
C VAL A 474 21.69 -3.47 30.18
N ARG A 475 21.01 -4.61 30.38
CA ARG A 475 19.75 -4.95 29.68
C ARG A 475 18.47 -4.45 30.37
N ASN A 476 18.56 -3.90 31.59
CA ASN A 476 17.39 -3.65 32.44
C ASN A 476 17.09 -2.19 32.78
N ASP A 477 17.76 -1.20 32.17
CA ASP A 477 17.42 0.22 32.39
C ASP A 477 16.43 0.73 31.30
N PRO A 478 15.14 0.97 31.63
CA PRO A 478 14.14 1.52 30.73
C PRO A 478 14.49 2.93 30.24
N HIS A 479 15.17 3.73 31.06
CA HIS A 479 15.53 5.10 30.70
C HIS A 479 16.45 5.12 29.49
N ALA A 480 17.47 4.25 29.49
CA ALA A 480 18.40 4.14 28.38
C ALA A 480 17.73 3.62 27.09
N ARG A 481 16.66 2.81 27.19
CA ARG A 481 15.93 2.29 26.03
C ARG A 481 15.06 3.34 25.36
N VAL A 482 14.42 4.21 26.15
CA VAL A 482 13.47 5.22 25.66
C VAL A 482 14.19 6.47 25.16
N LEU A 483 15.22 6.96 25.87
CA LEU A 483 15.89 8.23 25.55
C LEU A 483 16.81 8.19 24.33
N HIS A 484 17.23 7.00 23.89
CA HIS A 484 18.11 6.84 22.73
C HIS A 484 17.38 6.37 21.46
N GLN A 485 16.07 6.17 21.52
CA GLN A 485 15.28 5.83 20.34
C GLN A 485 14.81 7.09 19.61
N PRO A 486 14.99 7.19 18.28
CA PRO A 486 14.38 8.26 17.51
C PRO A 486 12.86 8.19 17.68
N MET A 487 12.23 9.36 17.71
CA MET A 487 10.78 9.46 17.84
C MET A 487 10.11 8.78 16.65
N GLU A 488 9.34 7.73 16.93
CA GLU A 488 8.66 6.95 15.91
C GLU A 488 7.33 7.61 15.51
N ASP A 489 7.06 7.72 14.22
CA ASP A 489 5.81 8.31 13.71
C ASP A 489 4.64 7.29 13.65
N ALA A 490 4.89 6.02 14.00
CA ALA A 490 3.89 4.97 14.05
C ALA A 490 4.28 3.88 15.05
N MET A 491 3.28 3.18 15.61
CA MET A 491 3.56 1.96 16.37
C MET A 491 4.33 0.96 15.51
N PRO A 492 5.17 0.11 16.11
CA PRO A 492 5.81 -1.01 15.43
C PRO A 492 4.79 -1.71 14.53
N GLY A 493 4.99 -1.54 13.23
CA GLY A 493 4.13 -2.15 12.26
C GLY A 493 4.30 -3.65 12.39
N PHE A 494 3.20 -4.38 12.40
CA PHE A 494 3.28 -5.70 11.80
C PHE A 494 3.56 -5.48 10.32
N HIS A 495 4.83 -5.57 9.92
CA HIS A 495 5.14 -5.85 8.53
C HIS A 495 4.52 -7.22 8.25
N GLU A 496 3.40 -7.26 7.51
CA GLU A 496 2.94 -8.49 6.85
C GLU A 496 4.03 -9.06 5.87
N GLU A 497 5.28 -8.53 5.86
CA GLU A 497 6.35 -8.81 4.90
C GLU A 497 7.79 -8.66 5.45
N GLU A 498 8.09 -8.88 6.74
CA GLU A 498 9.49 -9.23 7.12
C GLU A 498 9.66 -10.75 7.05
N ASP A 499 9.58 -11.27 5.82
CA ASP A 499 10.05 -12.62 5.48
C ASP A 499 11.58 -12.60 5.45
N MET A 500 12.20 -12.90 6.59
CA MET A 500 13.59 -13.35 6.63
C MET A 500 13.74 -14.60 5.75
N PRO A 501 14.71 -14.65 4.81
CA PRO A 501 14.96 -15.88 4.07
C PRO A 501 15.46 -16.96 5.02
N LEU A 502 14.67 -18.03 5.15
CA LEU A 502 15.15 -19.32 5.64
C LEU A 502 16.19 -19.84 4.64
N SER A 503 17.47 -19.61 4.93
CA SER A 503 18.61 -20.53 4.78
C SER A 503 19.89 -19.76 4.51
N GLN A 504 20.82 -19.80 5.46
CA GLN A 504 22.21 -20.07 5.14
C GLN A 504 22.80 -20.79 6.34
N ALA A 505 22.91 -22.11 6.18
CA ALA A 505 23.85 -22.89 6.95
C ALA A 505 25.23 -22.25 6.74
N GLU A 506 25.91 -22.00 7.85
CA GLU A 506 27.31 -21.60 7.89
C GLU A 506 28.11 -22.66 7.13
N ILE A 507 28.57 -22.30 5.92
CA ILE A 507 29.71 -22.95 5.29
C ILE A 507 30.89 -22.08 5.73
N GLU A 508 31.51 -22.47 6.84
CA GLU A 508 32.85 -22.01 7.18
C GLU A 508 33.81 -22.68 6.20
N ASP A 509 34.35 -21.89 5.28
CA ASP A 509 35.53 -22.27 4.51
C ASP A 509 36.71 -22.36 5.49
N GLY A 510 37.20 -23.59 5.69
CA GLY A 510 38.37 -23.89 6.50
C GLY A 510 39.65 -23.40 5.83
N GLU A 511 40.48 -22.71 6.60
CA GLU A 511 41.89 -22.51 6.31
C GLU A 511 42.67 -23.74 6.81
N ASP A 512 43.41 -24.36 5.89
CA ASP A 512 44.38 -25.43 6.12
C ASP A 512 45.46 -25.00 7.11
N LEU A 513 45.64 -25.74 8.22
CA LEU A 513 46.95 -25.89 8.86
C LEU A 513 47.09 -27.28 9.50
N ASP A 514 48.25 -27.87 9.20
CA ASP A 514 48.69 -29.23 9.43
C ASP A 514 48.80 -29.70 10.90
N SER A 515 48.90 -31.03 11.01
CA SER A 515 49.79 -31.81 11.87
C SER A 515 49.21 -32.59 13.07
N GLU A 516 49.21 -33.91 12.86
CA GLU A 516 49.75 -35.01 13.69
C GLU A 516 49.13 -35.41 15.04
N ASN A 517 48.69 -36.68 15.05
CA ASN A 517 48.83 -37.72 16.09
C ASN A 517 48.35 -37.44 17.53
N VAL A 518 47.40 -38.26 18.02
CA VAL A 518 47.64 -39.35 19.00
C VAL A 518 46.33 -40.12 19.31
N GLU A 519 46.49 -41.43 19.31
CA GLU A 519 45.70 -42.59 19.77
C GLU A 519 44.49 -42.41 20.74
N SER A 520 43.36 -43.07 20.38
CA SER A 520 42.53 -44.08 21.09
C SER A 520 42.48 -44.15 22.64
N PRO A 521 41.41 -44.68 23.30
CA PRO A 521 40.49 -45.71 22.81
C PRO A 521 38.98 -45.59 23.15
N ALA A 522 38.26 -46.49 22.50
CA ALA A 522 36.83 -46.78 22.54
C ALA A 522 36.25 -47.12 23.94
N GLN A 523 34.96 -46.84 24.11
CA GLN A 523 34.02 -47.77 24.73
C GLN A 523 32.59 -47.56 24.20
N SER A 524 32.02 -48.69 23.78
CA SER A 524 30.75 -48.94 23.11
C SER A 524 29.55 -48.96 24.05
N ILE A 525 28.44 -48.32 23.68
CA ILE A 525 27.07 -48.78 24.00
C ILE A 525 26.17 -48.51 22.79
N GLU A 526 25.47 -49.56 22.38
CA GLU A 526 24.70 -49.70 21.14
C GLU A 526 23.20 -49.46 21.41
N SER A 527 22.51 -48.79 20.47
CA SER A 527 21.26 -49.28 19.84
C SER A 527 20.22 -48.19 19.47
N SER A 528 19.66 -48.40 18.28
CA SER A 528 18.37 -47.94 17.76
C SER A 528 18.27 -46.55 17.08
N ARG A 529 18.62 -46.54 15.78
CA ARG A 529 18.05 -45.62 14.78
C ARG A 529 17.04 -46.37 13.90
N ARG A 530 15.84 -45.81 13.72
CA ARG A 530 14.88 -46.22 12.68
C ARG A 530 15.03 -45.32 11.45
N ALA A 531 15.12 -45.94 10.28
CA ALA A 531 15.04 -45.33 8.95
C ALA A 531 13.61 -45.47 8.37
N PRO A 532 13.22 -44.65 7.38
CA PRO A 532 11.86 -44.63 6.81
C PRO A 532 11.66 -45.69 5.72
N VAL A 533 10.40 -46.09 5.54
CA VAL A 533 9.97 -47.21 4.67
C VAL A 533 9.56 -46.71 3.27
N SER A 534 9.94 -47.52 2.30
CA SER A 534 10.00 -47.33 0.85
C SER A 534 8.67 -47.48 0.10
N ALA A 535 8.59 -46.83 -1.07
CA ALA A 535 7.70 -47.19 -2.18
C ALA A 535 8.19 -48.45 -2.93
N PRO A 536 7.33 -49.19 -3.67
CA PRO A 536 7.78 -50.28 -4.53
C PRO A 536 7.96 -49.83 -5.99
N SER A 537 9.02 -50.39 -6.57
CA SER A 537 9.48 -50.28 -7.96
C SER A 537 9.11 -51.53 -8.76
N ARG A 538 9.07 -51.43 -10.10
CA ARG A 538 9.63 -52.40 -11.06
C ARG A 538 9.54 -51.78 -12.48
N MET A 539 10.68 -51.41 -13.07
CA MET A 539 11.54 -52.20 -13.99
C MET A 539 10.85 -52.47 -15.36
N ALA A 540 11.46 -52.36 -16.53
CA ALA A 540 12.85 -52.13 -16.96
C ALA A 540 12.79 -51.85 -18.49
N THR A 541 13.57 -50.88 -19.00
CA THR A 541 14.70 -51.05 -19.94
C THR A 541 14.47 -50.82 -21.45
N TYR A 542 15.22 -49.80 -21.91
CA TYR A 542 16.03 -49.68 -23.14
C TYR A 542 15.42 -49.50 -24.55
N LYS A 543 15.67 -48.27 -25.04
CA LYS A 543 16.28 -47.81 -26.32
C LYS A 543 15.61 -48.07 -27.69
N ALA A 544 15.53 -46.95 -28.41
CA ALA A 544 15.08 -46.68 -29.78
C ALA A 544 15.95 -47.36 -30.88
N PRO A 545 15.62 -47.28 -32.20
CA PRO A 545 15.50 -46.04 -32.97
C PRO A 545 14.44 -46.01 -34.10
N ALA A 546 14.43 -44.86 -34.79
CA ALA A 546 13.53 -44.40 -35.84
C ALA A 546 13.58 -45.15 -37.19
N THR A 547 12.50 -44.99 -37.96
CA THR A 547 12.29 -44.94 -39.44
C THR A 547 10.83 -45.37 -39.66
N GLY A 548 9.98 -44.81 -40.52
CA GLY A 548 10.12 -44.36 -41.89
C GLY A 548 8.79 -44.72 -42.57
N SER A 549 8.05 -43.70 -43.02
CA SER A 549 7.08 -43.63 -44.12
C SER A 549 6.37 -44.88 -44.69
N SER A 550 5.03 -44.75 -44.83
CA SER A 550 4.13 -45.15 -45.94
C SER A 550 4.19 -46.60 -46.46
N GLU A 551 3.08 -47.32 -46.59
CA GLU A 551 2.17 -47.21 -47.75
C GLU A 551 0.78 -47.84 -47.49
N LYS A 552 -0.19 -47.42 -48.30
CA LYS A 552 -1.59 -47.85 -48.37
C LYS A 552 -1.75 -49.02 -49.35
N GLU A 553 -2.73 -49.89 -49.09
CA GLU A 553 -3.68 -50.54 -50.04
C GLU A 553 -4.76 -51.23 -49.15
N ARG A 554 -6.09 -50.93 -49.18
CA ARG A 554 -7.15 -51.14 -50.20
C ARG A 554 -7.21 -52.60 -50.68
N ASP A 555 -8.33 -53.34 -50.74
CA ASP A 555 -9.78 -53.08 -50.74
C ASP A 555 -10.54 -54.34 -50.24
N GLU A 556 -11.83 -54.25 -49.85
CA GLU A 556 -13.02 -54.90 -50.49
C GLU A 556 -13.65 -55.93 -49.51
N PHE A 557 -14.96 -56.24 -49.39
CA PHE A 557 -16.21 -55.78 -49.99
C PHE A 557 -17.43 -56.27 -49.15
N SER A 558 -18.50 -55.47 -49.19
CA SER A 558 -19.95 -55.71 -49.04
C SER A 558 -20.54 -57.06 -48.57
N SER A 559 -21.52 -56.98 -47.65
CA SER A 559 -22.88 -57.48 -47.95
C SER A 559 -23.96 -56.79 -47.10
N SER A 560 -25.08 -56.49 -47.74
CA SER A 560 -26.31 -55.90 -47.20
C SER A 560 -27.46 -56.90 -47.33
N THR A 561 -28.47 -56.85 -46.44
CA THR A 561 -29.88 -56.64 -46.85
C THR A 561 -30.83 -56.53 -45.65
N SER A 562 -31.84 -55.68 -45.83
CA SER A 562 -32.84 -55.14 -44.89
C SER A 562 -34.07 -56.03 -44.66
N ARG A 563 -34.87 -55.70 -43.62
CA ARG A 563 -36.33 -55.45 -43.70
C ARG A 563 -36.86 -54.70 -42.44
N LYS A 564 -37.64 -53.64 -42.68
CA LYS A 564 -38.54 -52.85 -41.77
C LYS A 564 -40.02 -53.28 -42.05
N PRO A 565 -41.14 -52.77 -41.44
CA PRO A 565 -41.38 -51.43 -40.84
C PRO A 565 -42.47 -51.28 -39.70
N LYS A 566 -42.75 -50.01 -39.34
CA LYS A 566 -43.92 -49.33 -38.68
C LYS A 566 -43.46 -48.54 -37.44
N SER A 567 -43.79 -47.27 -37.17
CA SER A 567 -44.90 -46.36 -37.52
C SER A 567 -44.42 -44.90 -37.39
N ALA A 568 -44.97 -43.96 -38.18
CA ALA A 568 -44.66 -42.52 -38.13
C ALA A 568 -45.96 -41.71 -38.00
N CYS A 569 -45.95 -40.72 -37.10
CA CYS A 569 -46.82 -39.53 -37.13
C CYS A 569 -45.91 -38.30 -37.20
N ARG A 570 -46.35 -37.33 -38.01
CA ARG A 570 -45.69 -36.06 -38.34
C ARG A 570 -45.92 -35.04 -37.22
N ASP A 571 -44.94 -34.15 -37.01
CA ASP A 571 -45.16 -32.73 -36.72
C ASP A 571 -43.94 -31.93 -37.24
N GLU A 572 -44.19 -30.64 -37.46
CA GLU A 572 -43.60 -29.74 -38.46
C GLU A 572 -42.16 -29.26 -38.17
N VAL A 573 -41.42 -28.91 -39.23
CA VAL A 573 -40.06 -28.33 -39.16
C VAL A 573 -40.18 -26.81 -39.27
N GLU A 574 -39.83 -26.08 -38.21
CA GLU A 574 -39.66 -24.62 -38.26
C GLU A 574 -38.32 -24.23 -38.93
N PRO A 575 -38.28 -23.11 -39.68
CA PRO A 575 -37.05 -22.60 -40.28
C PRO A 575 -36.18 -21.90 -39.23
N THR A 576 -34.92 -22.30 -39.13
CA THR A 576 -33.93 -21.61 -38.29
C THR A 576 -33.71 -20.19 -38.80
N GLU A 577 -34.14 -19.18 -38.04
CA GLU A 577 -33.87 -17.77 -38.28
C GLU A 577 -32.35 -17.49 -38.33
N GLY A 578 -31.87 -17.00 -39.47
CA GLY A 578 -30.46 -16.60 -39.63
C GLY A 578 -30.18 -15.28 -38.91
N LEU A 579 -29.07 -15.22 -38.18
CA LEU A 579 -28.63 -14.01 -37.47
C LEU A 579 -27.95 -13.04 -38.44
N THR A 580 -28.31 -11.75 -38.38
CA THR A 580 -27.75 -10.73 -39.28
C THR A 580 -26.62 -9.94 -38.61
N CYS A 581 -25.48 -9.81 -39.28
CA CYS A 581 -24.37 -8.99 -38.79
C CYS A 581 -24.69 -7.49 -38.88
N PRO A 582 -24.61 -6.70 -37.79
CA PRO A 582 -24.95 -5.27 -37.81
C PRO A 582 -23.94 -4.39 -38.58
N ILE A 583 -22.75 -4.91 -38.91
CA ILE A 583 -21.68 -4.13 -39.58
C ILE A 583 -21.74 -4.29 -41.09
N CYS A 584 -21.85 -5.52 -41.59
CA CYS A 584 -21.86 -5.82 -43.02
C CYS A 584 -23.25 -6.20 -43.56
N GLN A 585 -24.25 -6.26 -42.68
CA GLN A 585 -25.65 -6.64 -42.98
C GLN A 585 -25.83 -8.02 -43.61
N LYS A 586 -24.83 -8.90 -43.51
CA LYS A 586 -24.91 -10.27 -44.03
C LYS A 586 -25.68 -11.17 -43.07
N MET A 587 -26.66 -11.90 -43.60
CA MET A 587 -27.35 -12.99 -42.90
C MET A 587 -26.44 -14.21 -42.78
N LEU A 588 -26.28 -14.73 -41.57
CA LEU A 588 -25.43 -15.86 -41.25
C LEU A 588 -26.29 -16.98 -40.67
N ALA A 589 -26.19 -18.17 -41.27
CA ALA A 589 -26.77 -19.39 -40.72
C ALA A 589 -25.82 -19.98 -39.67
N THR A 590 -25.65 -19.28 -38.55
CA THR A 590 -24.77 -19.66 -37.44
C THR A 590 -25.40 -19.25 -36.12
N ASP A 591 -24.87 -19.73 -35.00
CA ASP A 591 -25.34 -19.36 -33.67
C ASP A 591 -24.76 -18.00 -33.22
N ASN A 592 -25.13 -17.53 -32.03
CA ASN A 592 -24.62 -16.26 -31.49
C ASN A 592 -23.09 -16.22 -31.38
N GLN A 593 -22.44 -17.37 -31.19
CA GLN A 593 -20.98 -17.44 -31.11
C GLN A 593 -20.34 -17.21 -32.48
N GLY A 594 -20.90 -17.81 -33.54
CA GLY A 594 -20.47 -17.55 -34.91
C GLY A 594 -20.78 -16.12 -35.40
N LEU A 595 -21.91 -15.54 -34.97
CA LEU A 595 -22.24 -14.14 -35.26
C LEU A 595 -21.21 -13.19 -34.62
N ASN A 596 -20.87 -13.41 -33.35
CA ASN A 596 -19.89 -12.57 -32.64
C ASN A 596 -18.49 -12.68 -33.26
N ALA A 597 -18.04 -13.89 -33.63
CA ALA A 597 -16.77 -14.06 -34.33
C ALA A 597 -16.73 -13.34 -35.69
N HIS A 598 -17.87 -13.29 -36.40
CA HIS A 598 -17.98 -12.55 -37.65
C HIS A 598 -18.01 -11.03 -37.44
N ILE A 599 -18.64 -10.54 -36.37
CA ILE A 599 -18.64 -9.11 -35.99
C ILE A 599 -17.21 -8.65 -35.67
N ASP A 600 -16.45 -9.43 -34.89
CA ASP A 600 -15.05 -9.13 -34.56
C ASP A 600 -14.16 -9.07 -35.81
N PHE A 601 -14.41 -9.95 -36.77
CA PHE A 601 -13.75 -9.92 -38.07
C PHE A 601 -14.12 -8.66 -38.90
N CYS A 602 -15.37 -8.21 -38.86
CA CYS A 602 -15.80 -7.00 -39.56
C CYS A 602 -15.25 -5.70 -38.93
N LEU A 603 -15.16 -5.65 -37.60
CA LEU A 603 -14.57 -4.53 -36.87
C LEU A 603 -13.06 -4.42 -37.15
N SER A 604 -12.34 -5.55 -37.12
CA SER A 604 -10.91 -5.56 -37.39
C SER A 604 -10.57 -5.12 -38.83
N LYS A 605 -11.38 -5.52 -39.83
CA LYS A 605 -11.23 -5.00 -41.21
C LYS A 605 -11.44 -3.50 -41.32
N SER A 606 -12.41 -2.94 -40.60
CA SER A 606 -12.71 -1.51 -40.62
C SER A 606 -11.59 -0.70 -39.94
N ALA A 607 -11.06 -1.19 -38.82
CA ALA A 607 -9.92 -0.58 -38.13
C ALA A 607 -8.63 -0.62 -38.96
N ILE A 608 -8.39 -1.68 -39.73
CA ILE A 608 -7.25 -1.78 -40.64
C ILE A 608 -7.39 -0.80 -41.82
N ALA A 609 -8.61 -0.60 -42.34
CA ALA A 609 -8.87 0.36 -43.40
C ALA A 609 -8.69 1.81 -42.93
N GLU A 610 -9.10 2.14 -41.70
CA GLU A 610 -8.85 3.46 -41.09
C GLU A 610 -7.36 3.72 -40.85
N ALA A 611 -6.61 2.72 -40.36
CA ALA A 611 -5.17 2.85 -40.14
C ALA A 611 -4.36 3.00 -41.43
N GLN A 612 -4.89 2.54 -42.58
CA GLN A 612 -4.27 2.70 -43.90
C GLN A 612 -4.63 4.02 -44.59
N ALA A 613 -5.61 4.78 -44.07
CA ALA A 613 -6.09 6.04 -44.65
C ALA A 613 -5.42 7.29 -44.06
N ASP A 614 -4.54 7.16 -43.06
CA ASP A 614 -3.91 8.29 -42.38
C ASP A 614 -2.63 8.76 -43.13
N PRO A 615 -2.54 10.00 -43.67
CA PRO A 615 -1.35 10.48 -44.38
C PRO A 615 -0.22 10.85 -43.40
N GLN A 616 0.98 10.33 -43.65
CA GLN A 616 2.21 10.69 -42.92
C GLN A 616 2.49 12.21 -42.97
N PRO A 617 2.99 12.83 -41.88
CA PRO A 617 3.33 14.25 -41.86
C PRO A 617 4.62 14.55 -42.63
N GLU A 618 4.55 15.47 -43.60
CA GLU A 618 5.69 15.97 -44.36
C GLU A 618 6.72 16.73 -43.49
N SER A 619 8.00 16.55 -43.83
CA SER A 619 9.15 17.24 -43.25
C SER A 619 9.18 18.75 -43.54
N PRO A 620 9.59 19.64 -42.61
CA PRO A 620 9.59 21.07 -42.87
C PRO A 620 10.78 21.52 -43.73
N LEU A 621 10.46 22.16 -44.86
CA LEU A 621 11.38 22.90 -45.73
C LEU A 621 12.00 24.11 -45.01
N ARG A 622 13.31 24.28 -45.22
CA ARG A 622 14.11 25.46 -44.81
C ARG A 622 13.55 26.76 -45.42
N ARG A 623 13.45 27.82 -44.60
CA ARG A 623 13.33 29.21 -45.07
C ARG A 623 14.53 30.07 -44.61
N PRO A 624 14.87 31.15 -45.35
CA PRO A 624 16.17 31.81 -45.28
C PRO A 624 16.24 32.88 -44.18
N ARG A 625 17.47 33.12 -43.70
CA ARG A 625 17.83 34.11 -42.68
C ARG A 625 17.61 35.55 -43.18
N SER A 626 16.88 36.35 -42.40
CA SER A 626 16.94 37.81 -42.42
C SER A 626 17.63 38.34 -41.16
N ARG A 627 18.72 39.09 -41.35
CA ARG A 627 19.43 39.87 -40.31
C ARG A 627 18.78 41.24 -40.15
N THR A 628 18.69 41.77 -38.93
CA THR A 628 18.98 43.17 -38.48
C THR A 628 18.51 43.38 -37.01
N PRO A 629 18.98 44.41 -36.27
CA PRO A 629 19.78 44.20 -35.06
C PRO A 629 19.02 44.60 -33.78
N VAL A 630 19.44 44.06 -32.63
CA VAL A 630 19.01 44.56 -31.33
C VAL A 630 20.23 44.94 -30.51
N ASP A 631 20.19 46.17 -30.06
CA ASP A 631 21.15 46.86 -29.22
C ASP A 631 21.49 46.08 -27.95
N THR A 632 22.80 46.03 -27.72
CA THR A 632 23.44 45.94 -26.42
C THR A 632 22.75 46.84 -25.40
N TRP A 633 22.58 46.39 -24.16
CA TRP A 633 22.78 47.15 -22.91
C TRP A 633 22.79 46.10 -21.78
N TRP A 634 23.56 46.37 -20.73
CA TRP A 634 23.90 45.51 -19.58
C TRP A 634 25.11 44.59 -19.74
N THR A 635 26.31 45.18 -19.68
CA THR A 635 27.45 44.61 -18.92
C THR A 635 28.57 45.65 -18.83
N GLN A 636 28.63 46.40 -17.72
CA GLN A 636 29.88 46.76 -17.04
C GLN A 636 29.60 47.67 -15.84
N ARG A 637 29.68 47.10 -14.63
CA ARG A 637 30.35 47.73 -13.49
C ARG A 637 30.40 46.76 -12.31
N ARG A 638 31.54 46.09 -12.15
CA ARG A 638 32.31 46.00 -10.89
C ARG A 638 33.44 44.99 -11.04
N ARG A 639 34.65 45.48 -11.30
CA ARG A 639 35.84 45.20 -10.49
C ARG A 639 36.94 46.20 -10.84
N ARG A 640 37.24 47.06 -9.88
CA ARG A 640 38.40 47.94 -9.83
C ARG A 640 39.59 47.12 -9.30
N LYS A 641 40.78 47.40 -9.85
CA LYS A 641 42.11 47.57 -9.21
C LYS A 641 42.40 46.61 -8.05
N THR A 642 43.36 45.71 -8.11
CA THR A 642 44.77 45.82 -8.54
C THR A 642 45.31 44.43 -8.88
#